data_AF-A0A9P4NQT0-F1
#
_entry.id   AF-A0A9P4NQT0-F1
#
_cell.length_a   1.000
_cell.length_b   1.000
_cell.length_c   1.000
_cell.angle_alpha   90.00
_cell.angle_beta   90.00
_cell.angle_gamma   90.00
#
_symmetry.space_group_name_H-M   'P 1'
#
loop_
_entity.id
_entity.type
_entity.pdbx_description
1 polymer ?
#
loop_
_entity_poly.entity_id
_entity_poly.type
_entity_poly.pdbx_seq_one_letter_code
_entity_poly.pdbx_strand_id
1 'polypeptide(L)'
;MSQLSRISQPRSDFLGAAYTGEVFKSNLFKFQVDELLGQLRPKSNKQDAVVEKELHLLKSTIDAIPARAPLSTRDAEAAMERNDGIVVPFPYPRPPKDANYRLQYAKPAHVNAVGSYPLKTITKNEDSLVVDFVVTMPSDIFQEKDYMNYRYFYKRAYYLACLAAGIKSSIGNKYSLHFDYLHGNRLLPVLVAEVKMNLAHSRRSFSIVILPAIAERLFPMEKLLPNKNCVRPNHMAGDSIPSEKEPTPFYNASLRANAFVTAYLKLQHDASRQCDAYKDTCVLGRIWLRQRGLTSRVEGGGFGNFEWAVTVALLLQSGGPNGKPAFSSGYSSYQLFKATLKYLASKDLSKIPQTLGGDPITFPRGQGVPVLFDGIRGLNLFFKMTAWSYRLLQHEARSSVALLNDSTFDQFSAAFILRVDQPVCKYDVNIKIPIDSLSNIAQDEDSTAWLDERCHDVFSCLSQGLTDRVKLVSVHRPAEPQWNLNSSPTAMEQAAYISVGLLVDPTNVHRLVDHGPAAEEKKAAVAFRKFWGTRAELRRFKDGSILESLVWSKKDHGSTILQQIIFYILNRHLGEPCAKHSTYIGDQDTRLLSPSLKGSSLNESSFQPMMAAFKALEDDIRALDDLPLHLRHVLGADSQLSHGSVEVPFAPGRTRMSTPADVIIQFEGSARWPDDIDAIQRTKTAFLLKLAELMEDKIPQLIARVGLENENSPLLNQAFLDLNYPTGAAFRLRIHHDREATLLEKRLSAKGMVTLEKAETALALATYRRVFIRQPAHTQALQNLVTRFPALPTAIRLMKKWVSSHLLSPHLSEPLIELFVTRTFTNPYPWQTPSSATTGFLRTLIFLSRWDWRNEPWIVDLGTGDMKANDVAAITTRFEAWRKIDPALNRVVMFAASSIDVDGTTRTDHAHPPKVVAGRLTALAKSAVRVSKEKGLELDFESLFVADLNDYDIIIRLNPKFTKSTGASKPKHGGFKNLQLQLIRNSHEEDNVGYSPVNLFFRELEQKFGHALVFFWNSYGGDVITCLWNPQTEKRPWKLKVGYSTMPVGEPESDAVSVTANKGAILNDIARLGGDMVLDIKVKTS
;
A
#
# COMPACT_ATOMS: atom_id res chain seq x y z
N MET A 1 32.74 22.20 58.37
CA MET A 1 33.99 21.43 58.16
C MET A 1 33.71 19.98 58.54
N SER A 2 34.29 19.03 57.79
CA SER A 2 34.22 17.57 57.94
C SER A 2 33.00 16.83 57.35
N GLN A 3 33.34 16.00 56.36
CA GLN A 3 32.77 14.72 55.89
C GLN A 3 31.29 14.60 55.47
N LEU A 4 31.10 14.29 54.18
CA LEU A 4 30.42 13.07 53.69
C LEU A 4 30.54 12.99 52.16
N SER A 5 31.47 12.18 51.64
CA SER A 5 31.40 11.64 50.28
C SER A 5 31.69 10.15 50.32
N ARG A 6 30.62 9.36 50.20
CA ARG A 6 30.70 7.92 49.90
C ARG A 6 30.21 7.71 48.47
N ILE A 7 31.03 6.95 47.76
CA ILE A 7 30.92 6.40 46.43
C ILE A 7 29.51 5.84 46.16
N SER A 8 28.89 6.24 45.05
CA SER A 8 27.80 5.51 44.40
C SER A 8 28.21 5.17 42.96
N GLN A 9 28.53 3.90 42.73
CA GLN A 9 28.54 3.33 41.38
C GLN A 9 27.08 3.21 40.87
N PRO A 10 26.75 3.56 39.63
CA PRO A 10 25.51 3.13 39.02
C PRO A 10 25.69 1.75 38.36
N ARG A 11 24.79 0.84 38.74
CA ARG A 11 24.58 -0.52 38.22
C ARG A 11 24.60 -0.59 36.69
N SER A 12 25.48 -1.42 36.14
CA SER A 12 25.65 -1.70 34.72
C SER A 12 25.14 -3.08 34.27
N ASP A 13 24.15 -3.68 34.94
CA ASP A 13 23.78 -5.08 34.68
C ASP A 13 22.36 -5.30 34.13
N PHE A 14 21.64 -4.25 33.70
CA PHE A 14 20.30 -4.37 33.08
C PHE A 14 20.26 -4.13 31.56
N LEU A 15 21.40 -3.92 30.89
CA LEU A 15 21.48 -3.63 29.44
C LEU A 15 21.89 -4.83 28.56
N GLY A 16 22.24 -5.98 29.15
CA GLY A 16 22.79 -7.13 28.41
C GLY A 16 21.84 -7.78 27.40
N ALA A 17 20.53 -7.81 27.67
CA ALA A 17 19.55 -8.46 26.78
C ALA A 17 19.12 -7.59 25.57
N ALA A 18 19.15 -6.26 25.70
CA ALA A 18 18.87 -5.34 24.60
C ALA A 18 20.06 -5.25 23.63
N TYR A 19 21.29 -5.33 24.16
CA TYR A 19 22.52 -5.29 23.37
C TYR A 19 22.71 -6.56 22.53
N THR A 20 22.35 -7.74 23.04
CA THR A 20 22.46 -9.01 22.29
C THR A 20 21.42 -9.12 21.16
N GLY A 21 20.20 -8.62 21.36
CA GLY A 21 19.15 -8.56 20.33
C GLY A 21 19.48 -7.61 19.18
N GLU A 22 20.02 -6.43 19.47
CA GLU A 22 20.51 -5.50 18.42
C GLU A 22 21.70 -6.08 17.66
N VAL A 23 22.60 -6.81 18.31
CA VAL A 23 23.76 -7.45 17.67
C VAL A 23 23.36 -8.58 16.72
N PHE A 24 22.40 -9.44 17.09
CA PHE A 24 21.94 -10.53 16.20
C PHE A 24 21.22 -9.99 14.95
N LYS A 25 20.29 -9.04 15.12
CA LYS A 25 19.63 -8.37 14.00
C LYS A 25 20.64 -7.61 13.13
N SER A 26 21.62 -6.95 13.76
CA SER A 26 22.71 -6.28 13.05
C SER A 26 23.55 -7.23 12.20
N ASN A 27 23.76 -8.48 12.63
CA ASN A 27 24.55 -9.46 11.87
C ASN A 27 23.80 -10.02 10.65
N LEU A 28 22.56 -10.49 10.79
CA LEU A 28 21.76 -10.98 9.65
C LEU A 28 21.54 -9.85 8.63
N PHE A 29 21.16 -8.67 9.12
CA PHE A 29 20.93 -7.51 8.27
C PHE A 29 22.21 -7.08 7.55
N LYS A 30 23.37 -7.18 8.21
CA LYS A 30 24.67 -6.95 7.56
C LYS A 30 24.92 -7.95 6.43
N PHE A 31 24.70 -9.24 6.63
CA PHE A 31 24.85 -10.24 5.56
C PHE A 31 23.95 -9.93 4.35
N GLN A 32 22.68 -9.57 4.60
CA GLN A 32 21.75 -9.19 3.53
C GLN A 32 22.16 -7.91 2.81
N VAL A 33 22.68 -6.91 3.55
CA VAL A 33 23.26 -5.69 2.97
C VAL A 33 24.47 -6.03 2.09
N ASP A 34 25.39 -6.86 2.58
CA ASP A 34 26.59 -7.26 1.84
C ASP A 34 26.22 -8.05 0.57
N GLU A 35 25.23 -8.93 0.64
CA GLU A 35 24.70 -9.65 -0.51
C GLU A 35 24.06 -8.69 -1.53
N LEU A 36 23.18 -7.79 -1.07
CA LEU A 36 22.53 -6.80 -1.92
C LEU A 36 23.56 -5.91 -2.62
N LEU A 37 24.57 -5.41 -1.89
CA LEU A 37 25.65 -4.61 -2.46
C LEU A 37 26.48 -5.42 -3.48
N GLY A 38 26.77 -6.69 -3.20
CA GLY A 38 27.45 -7.60 -4.12
C GLY A 38 26.69 -7.81 -5.44
N GLN A 39 25.36 -7.91 -5.38
CA GLN A 39 24.51 -8.05 -6.57
C GLN A 39 24.39 -6.74 -7.38
N LEU A 40 24.42 -5.59 -6.69
CA LEU A 40 24.20 -4.27 -7.29
C LEU A 40 25.44 -3.60 -7.87
N ARG A 41 26.64 -3.97 -7.42
CA ARG A 41 27.89 -3.38 -7.95
C ARG A 41 28.09 -3.77 -9.43
N PRO A 42 28.42 -2.82 -10.32
CA PRO A 42 28.73 -3.13 -11.72
C PRO A 42 29.92 -4.09 -11.84
N LYS A 43 29.88 -5.04 -12.79
CA LYS A 43 31.04 -5.88 -13.14
C LYS A 43 31.99 -5.06 -14.03
N SER A 44 33.08 -4.54 -13.44
CA SER A 44 33.77 -3.32 -13.89
C SER A 44 34.57 -3.35 -15.21
N ASN A 45 35.00 -4.47 -15.79
CA ASN A 45 36.14 -4.31 -16.72
C ASN A 45 35.84 -3.94 -18.19
N LYS A 46 34.64 -4.22 -18.74
CA LYS A 46 34.35 -3.96 -20.17
C LYS A 46 33.45 -2.76 -20.43
N GLN A 47 32.52 -2.45 -19.53
CA GLN A 47 31.59 -1.32 -19.70
C GLN A 47 32.26 0.02 -19.38
N ASP A 48 33.10 0.07 -18.35
CA ASP A 48 33.80 1.30 -17.95
C ASP A 48 34.73 1.79 -19.07
N ALA A 49 35.45 0.89 -19.75
CA ALA A 49 36.28 1.24 -20.89
C ALA A 49 35.49 1.82 -22.08
N VAL A 50 34.27 1.32 -22.32
CA VAL A 50 33.37 1.87 -23.35
C VAL A 50 32.91 3.27 -22.94
N VAL A 51 32.46 3.43 -21.70
CA VAL A 51 32.01 4.73 -21.17
C VAL A 51 33.14 5.76 -21.23
N GLU A 52 34.35 5.41 -20.79
CA GLU A 52 35.53 6.28 -20.87
C GLU A 52 35.85 6.67 -22.31
N LYS A 53 35.81 5.73 -23.26
CA LYS A 53 36.03 6.02 -24.68
C LYS A 53 34.98 7.01 -25.22
N GLU A 54 33.72 6.85 -24.86
CA GLU A 54 32.64 7.77 -25.25
C GLU A 54 32.82 9.16 -24.61
N LEU A 55 33.21 9.23 -23.34
CA LEU A 55 33.48 10.49 -22.65
C LEU A 55 34.69 11.22 -23.26
N HIS A 56 35.76 10.50 -23.63
CA HIS A 56 36.91 11.07 -24.32
C HIS A 56 36.55 11.59 -25.71
N LEU A 57 35.70 10.87 -26.46
CA LEU A 57 35.21 11.31 -27.76
C LEU A 57 34.35 12.58 -27.65
N LEU A 58 33.46 12.65 -26.67
CA LEU A 58 32.66 13.85 -26.43
C LEU A 58 33.54 15.02 -26.01
N LYS A 59 34.52 14.79 -25.14
CA LYS A 59 35.48 15.83 -24.75
C LYS A 59 36.23 16.39 -25.95
N SER A 60 36.83 15.53 -26.78
CA SER A 60 37.58 15.97 -27.95
C SER A 60 36.70 16.71 -28.96
N THR A 61 35.44 16.26 -29.11
CA THR A 61 34.46 16.96 -29.95
C THR A 61 34.15 18.35 -29.40
N ILE A 62 33.88 18.47 -28.10
CA ILE A 62 33.58 19.75 -27.44
C ILE A 62 34.77 20.73 -27.53
N ASP A 63 36.00 20.24 -27.35
CA ASP A 63 37.23 21.06 -27.43
C ASP A 63 37.51 21.56 -28.86
N ALA A 64 37.00 20.86 -29.87
CA ALA A 64 37.12 21.20 -31.28
C ALA A 64 36.04 22.20 -31.78
N ILE A 65 34.98 22.45 -31.00
CA ILE A 65 33.90 23.38 -31.41
C ILE A 65 34.49 24.80 -31.56
N PRO A 66 34.31 25.48 -32.71
CA PRO A 66 34.84 26.81 -32.95
C PRO A 66 34.13 27.87 -32.09
N ALA A 67 34.87 28.92 -31.71
CA ALA A 67 34.30 30.06 -31.01
C ALA A 67 33.29 30.82 -31.88
N ARG A 68 32.23 31.35 -31.26
CA ARG A 68 31.23 32.22 -31.92
C ARG A 68 31.30 33.62 -31.32
N ALA A 69 31.43 34.62 -32.18
CA ALA A 69 31.56 36.03 -31.79
C ALA A 69 30.32 36.54 -31.01
N PRO A 70 30.46 37.59 -30.17
CA PRO A 70 29.35 38.17 -29.44
C PRO A 70 28.31 38.86 -30.34
N LEU A 71 27.08 38.33 -30.31
CA LEU A 71 25.91 38.80 -31.05
C LEU A 71 24.81 39.34 -30.12
N SER A 72 23.88 40.12 -30.66
CA SER A 72 22.65 40.51 -29.95
C SER A 72 21.78 39.27 -29.68
N THR A 73 20.86 39.34 -28.72
CA THR A 73 19.96 38.20 -28.38
C THR A 73 19.16 37.73 -29.61
N ARG A 74 18.61 38.68 -30.38
CA ARG A 74 17.85 38.42 -31.61
C ARG A 74 18.70 37.78 -32.70
N ASP A 75 19.91 38.30 -32.94
CA ASP A 75 20.76 37.81 -34.03
C ASP A 75 21.34 36.43 -33.71
N ALA A 76 21.71 36.21 -32.44
CA ALA A 76 22.17 34.92 -31.94
C ALA A 76 21.10 33.83 -32.11
N GLU A 77 19.85 34.13 -31.74
CA GLU A 77 18.73 33.20 -31.87
C GLU A 77 18.43 32.87 -33.34
N ALA A 78 18.32 33.90 -34.19
CA ALA A 78 18.08 33.71 -35.62
C ALA A 78 19.22 32.92 -36.31
N ALA A 79 20.47 33.13 -35.90
CA ALA A 79 21.62 32.40 -36.43
C ALA A 79 21.58 30.91 -36.06
N MET A 80 21.21 30.57 -34.81
CA MET A 80 21.08 29.18 -34.36
C MET A 80 19.98 28.44 -35.12
N GLU A 81 18.82 29.07 -35.30
CA GLU A 81 17.69 28.45 -35.99
C GLU A 81 17.99 28.26 -37.48
N ARG A 82 18.52 29.30 -38.15
CA ARG A 82 18.76 29.28 -39.60
C ARG A 82 19.94 28.39 -40.00
N ASN A 83 21.05 28.45 -39.26
CA ASN A 83 22.30 27.79 -39.66
C ASN A 83 22.44 26.38 -39.10
N ASP A 84 21.98 26.14 -37.87
CA ASP A 84 22.19 24.87 -37.16
C ASP A 84 20.89 24.04 -37.00
N GLY A 85 19.73 24.64 -37.29
CA GLY A 85 18.42 24.03 -37.09
C GLY A 85 18.17 23.69 -35.63
N ILE A 86 18.58 24.57 -34.71
CA ILE A 86 18.45 24.41 -33.26
C ILE A 86 17.76 25.64 -32.69
N VAL A 87 16.69 25.40 -31.93
CA VAL A 87 16.01 26.43 -31.14
C VAL A 87 16.73 26.56 -29.80
N VAL A 88 17.11 27.79 -29.43
CA VAL A 88 17.79 28.01 -28.15
C VAL A 88 16.79 27.77 -27.01
N PRO A 89 17.11 26.91 -26.03
CA PRO A 89 16.18 26.57 -24.96
C PRO A 89 16.18 27.65 -23.88
N PHE A 90 15.77 28.88 -24.23
CA PHE A 90 15.70 29.97 -23.25
C PHE A 90 14.68 29.65 -22.14
N PRO A 91 15.04 29.82 -20.87
CA PRO A 91 14.07 29.76 -19.79
C PRO A 91 13.08 30.93 -19.90
N TYR A 92 11.91 30.79 -19.28
CA TYR A 92 10.98 31.90 -19.13
C TYR A 92 11.36 32.81 -17.94
N PRO A 93 11.19 34.14 -18.03
CA PRO A 93 10.79 34.90 -19.22
C PRO A 93 11.87 34.84 -20.30
N ARG A 94 11.49 34.93 -21.58
CA ARG A 94 12.48 34.97 -22.67
C ARG A 94 13.33 36.26 -22.60
N PRO A 95 14.56 36.25 -23.14
CA PRO A 95 15.40 37.44 -23.16
C PRO A 95 14.73 38.58 -23.94
N PRO A 96 14.79 39.84 -23.46
CA PRO A 96 14.32 41.00 -24.23
C PRO A 96 15.03 41.12 -25.57
N LYS A 97 14.30 41.56 -26.60
CA LYS A 97 14.83 41.75 -27.97
C LYS A 97 15.87 42.88 -28.04
N ASP A 98 15.77 43.84 -27.13
CA ASP A 98 16.61 45.02 -26.95
C ASP A 98 17.63 44.87 -25.79
N ALA A 99 17.95 43.63 -25.41
CA ALA A 99 18.89 43.37 -24.34
C ALA A 99 20.30 43.97 -24.60
N ASN A 100 20.80 44.75 -23.64
CA ASN A 100 22.13 45.37 -23.71
C ASN A 100 23.32 44.38 -23.64
N TYR A 101 23.08 43.15 -23.19
CA TYR A 101 24.11 42.11 -23.10
C TYR A 101 24.17 41.29 -24.39
N ARG A 102 25.36 40.80 -24.72
CA ARG A 102 25.60 39.96 -25.91
C ARG A 102 25.73 38.49 -25.54
N LEU A 103 25.36 37.61 -26.47
CA LEU A 103 25.49 36.17 -26.39
C LEU A 103 26.68 35.72 -27.23
N GLN A 104 27.57 34.91 -26.66
CA GLN A 104 28.78 34.41 -27.33
C GLN A 104 29.11 32.99 -26.89
N TYR A 105 29.90 32.28 -27.69
CA TYR A 105 30.45 30.97 -27.35
C TYR A 105 31.98 31.03 -27.41
N ALA A 106 32.63 30.62 -26.32
CA ALA A 106 34.07 30.44 -26.24
C ALA A 106 34.36 29.00 -25.79
N LYS A 107 35.59 28.53 -25.99
CA LYS A 107 35.97 27.17 -25.60
C LYS A 107 35.79 26.97 -24.09
N PRO A 108 35.28 25.81 -23.64
CA PRO A 108 35.15 25.53 -22.21
C PRO A 108 36.49 25.62 -21.49
N ALA A 109 36.47 26.09 -20.23
CA ALA A 109 37.66 26.09 -19.39
C ALA A 109 38.06 24.67 -18.98
N HIS A 110 37.07 23.86 -18.60
CA HIS A 110 37.25 22.46 -18.19
C HIS A 110 36.05 21.61 -18.58
N VAL A 111 36.30 20.33 -18.85
CA VAL A 111 35.27 19.34 -19.17
C VAL A 111 35.57 18.07 -18.37
N ASN A 112 34.68 17.70 -17.44
CA ASN A 112 34.88 16.59 -16.49
C ASN A 112 33.58 15.81 -16.26
N ALA A 113 33.71 14.49 -16.04
CA ALA A 113 32.61 13.68 -15.51
C ALA A 113 32.41 13.95 -14.01
N VAL A 114 31.16 14.04 -13.57
CA VAL A 114 30.78 14.31 -12.17
C VAL A 114 29.69 13.35 -11.70
N GLY A 115 29.22 13.54 -10.47
CA GLY A 115 28.14 12.75 -9.90
C GLY A 115 28.58 11.35 -9.49
N SER A 116 27.71 10.37 -9.66
CA SER A 116 27.90 9.03 -9.11
C SER A 116 28.90 8.15 -9.88
N TYR A 117 29.17 8.48 -11.15
CA TYR A 117 30.09 7.70 -11.98
C TYR A 117 31.53 7.77 -11.45
N PRO A 118 32.16 8.96 -11.28
CA PRO A 118 33.51 9.04 -10.69
C PRO A 118 33.60 8.50 -9.26
N LEU A 119 32.53 8.61 -8.48
CA LEU A 119 32.47 8.11 -7.10
C LEU A 119 32.29 6.60 -7.00
N LYS A 120 32.02 5.92 -8.12
CA LYS A 120 31.71 4.48 -8.20
C LYS A 120 30.53 4.08 -7.31
N THR A 121 29.50 4.93 -7.25
CA THR A 121 28.26 4.69 -6.47
C THR A 121 27.05 4.35 -7.36
N ILE A 122 27.29 4.05 -8.65
CA ILE A 122 26.26 3.62 -9.60
C ILE A 122 25.83 2.18 -9.34
N THR A 123 24.54 1.90 -9.55
CA THR A 123 23.95 0.57 -9.32
C THR A 123 23.57 -0.13 -10.62
N LYS A 124 23.65 -1.47 -10.61
CA LYS A 124 23.34 -2.30 -11.76
C LYS A 124 21.84 -2.29 -12.10
N ASN A 125 20.92 -2.07 -11.18
CA ASN A 125 19.49 -2.23 -11.45
C ASN A 125 18.79 -1.01 -12.06
N GLU A 126 19.54 0.03 -12.44
CA GLU A 126 18.98 1.19 -13.15
C GLU A 126 18.65 0.84 -14.60
N ASP A 127 17.51 1.35 -15.08
CA ASP A 127 16.98 1.08 -16.42
C ASP A 127 17.88 1.70 -17.51
N SER A 128 18.57 2.79 -17.17
CA SER A 128 19.59 3.45 -17.97
C SER A 128 20.83 3.79 -17.14
N LEU A 129 22.01 3.74 -17.76
CA LEU A 129 23.23 4.29 -17.17
C LEU A 129 23.33 5.78 -17.53
N VAL A 130 23.23 6.64 -16.51
CA VAL A 130 23.30 8.10 -16.70
C VAL A 130 24.61 8.63 -16.14
N VAL A 131 25.37 9.34 -16.98
CA VAL A 131 26.63 9.99 -16.58
C VAL A 131 26.51 11.51 -16.75
N ASP A 132 26.76 12.23 -15.66
CA ASP A 132 26.78 13.68 -15.65
C ASP A 132 28.13 14.21 -16.17
N PHE A 133 28.08 15.03 -17.20
CA PHE A 133 29.25 15.58 -17.89
C PHE A 133 29.25 17.10 -17.81
N VAL A 134 30.05 17.64 -16.88
CA VAL A 134 30.13 19.08 -16.63
C VAL A 134 31.04 19.75 -17.65
N VAL A 135 30.54 20.84 -18.22
CA VAL A 135 31.25 21.74 -19.13
C VAL A 135 31.34 23.11 -18.46
N THR A 136 32.51 23.48 -17.95
CA THR A 136 32.71 24.76 -17.26
C THR A 136 32.87 25.87 -18.29
N MET A 137 31.91 26.77 -18.36
CA MET A 137 31.95 27.95 -19.21
C MET A 137 33.07 28.89 -18.74
N PRO A 138 33.86 29.47 -19.66
CA PRO A 138 34.94 30.38 -19.31
C PRO A 138 34.40 31.68 -18.68
N SER A 139 35.08 32.19 -17.65
CA SER A 139 34.64 33.38 -16.90
C SER A 139 34.53 34.63 -17.77
N ASP A 140 35.34 34.74 -18.82
CA ASP A 140 35.45 35.91 -19.70
C ASP A 140 34.18 36.22 -20.50
N ILE A 141 33.25 35.26 -20.61
CA ILE A 141 31.97 35.47 -21.30
C ILE A 141 30.91 36.10 -20.40
N PHE A 142 31.18 36.26 -19.11
CA PHE A 142 30.26 36.81 -18.11
C PHE A 142 30.69 38.20 -17.65
N GLN A 143 29.70 39.00 -17.28
CA GLN A 143 29.86 40.30 -16.64
C GLN A 143 29.48 40.19 -15.16
N GLU A 144 30.03 41.04 -14.31
CA GLU A 144 29.82 40.99 -12.85
C GLU A 144 28.34 41.01 -12.41
N LYS A 145 27.45 41.61 -13.20
CA LYS A 145 26.01 41.73 -12.91
C LYS A 145 25.14 40.68 -13.60
N ASP A 146 25.73 39.70 -14.29
CA ASP A 146 24.96 38.67 -15.01
C ASP A 146 24.19 37.71 -14.09
N TYR A 147 24.46 37.71 -12.79
CA TYR A 147 23.64 37.00 -11.81
C TYR A 147 22.22 37.58 -11.68
N MET A 148 21.96 38.81 -12.17
CA MET A 148 20.66 39.49 -12.09
C MET A 148 19.78 39.21 -13.31
N ASN A 149 18.47 39.19 -13.12
CA ASN A 149 17.44 39.25 -14.17
C ASN A 149 17.68 38.24 -15.31
N TYR A 150 17.92 36.97 -14.96
CA TYR A 150 18.04 35.85 -15.88
C TYR A 150 19.23 35.87 -16.87
N ARG A 151 20.06 36.93 -16.86
CA ARG A 151 21.18 37.13 -17.80
C ARG A 151 22.12 35.94 -17.87
N TYR A 152 22.52 35.40 -16.72
CA TYR A 152 23.31 34.18 -16.60
C TYR A 152 22.62 32.99 -17.29
N PHE A 153 21.34 32.78 -17.01
CA PHE A 153 20.59 31.64 -17.55
C PHE A 153 20.40 31.73 -19.06
N TYR A 154 20.23 32.93 -19.63
CA TYR A 154 20.20 33.12 -21.08
C TYR A 154 21.53 32.82 -21.75
N LYS A 155 22.64 33.34 -21.19
CA LYS A 155 23.99 33.01 -21.66
C LYS A 155 24.26 31.52 -21.59
N ARG A 156 23.85 30.87 -20.50
CA ARG A 156 23.95 29.42 -20.30
C ARG A 156 23.14 28.63 -21.33
N ALA A 157 21.89 29.01 -21.59
CA ALA A 157 21.02 28.35 -22.57
C ALA A 157 21.58 28.48 -24.00
N TYR A 158 22.07 29.67 -24.37
CA TYR A 158 22.75 29.87 -25.65
C TYR A 158 24.03 29.06 -25.78
N TYR A 159 24.85 29.02 -24.72
CA TYR A 159 26.06 28.20 -24.69
C TYR A 159 25.73 26.71 -24.88
N LEU A 160 24.68 26.21 -24.22
CA LEU A 160 24.19 24.84 -24.40
C LEU A 160 23.75 24.57 -25.85
N ALA A 161 23.04 25.50 -26.47
CA ALA A 161 22.62 25.37 -27.87
C ALA A 161 23.82 25.31 -28.83
N CYS A 162 24.88 26.08 -28.57
CA CYS A 162 26.13 26.02 -29.31
C CYS A 162 26.83 24.65 -29.16
N LEU A 163 26.85 24.09 -27.95
CA LEU A 163 27.34 22.73 -27.72
C LEU A 163 26.51 21.69 -28.50
N ALA A 164 25.18 21.81 -28.47
CA ALA A 164 24.29 20.93 -29.21
C ALA A 164 24.55 20.99 -30.72
N ALA A 165 24.77 22.18 -31.28
CA ALA A 165 25.12 22.36 -32.69
C ALA A 165 26.45 21.71 -33.07
N GLY A 166 27.49 21.93 -32.25
CA GLY A 166 28.82 21.35 -32.48
C GLY A 166 28.83 19.82 -32.39
N ILE A 167 28.09 19.26 -31.42
CA ILE A 167 27.96 17.81 -31.25
C ILE A 167 27.11 17.20 -32.38
N LYS A 168 25.98 17.83 -32.74
CA LYS A 168 25.10 17.38 -33.83
C LYS A 168 25.84 17.33 -35.17
N SER A 169 26.60 18.37 -35.50
CA SER A 169 27.38 18.44 -36.75
C SER A 169 28.54 17.43 -36.80
N SER A 170 29.21 17.19 -35.68
CA SER A 170 30.41 16.31 -35.65
C SER A 170 30.07 14.83 -35.49
N ILE A 171 29.15 14.50 -34.58
CA ILE A 171 28.88 13.11 -34.13
C ILE A 171 27.38 12.82 -33.95
N GLY A 172 26.48 13.65 -34.49
CA GLY A 172 25.03 13.51 -34.34
C GLY A 172 24.43 12.19 -34.87
N ASN A 173 25.10 11.49 -35.78
CA ASN A 173 24.66 10.18 -36.26
C ASN A 173 24.77 9.07 -35.20
N LYS A 174 25.70 9.23 -34.24
CA LYS A 174 25.96 8.25 -33.18
C LYS A 174 25.04 8.41 -31.97
N TYR A 175 24.52 9.62 -31.74
CA TYR A 175 23.68 9.93 -30.59
C TYR A 175 22.25 10.29 -31.01
N SER A 176 21.28 9.96 -30.16
CA SER A 176 20.01 10.67 -30.12
C SER A 176 20.19 11.86 -29.18
N LEU A 177 19.93 13.07 -29.67
CA LEU A 177 20.15 14.31 -28.93
C LEU A 177 18.81 14.98 -28.65
N HIS A 178 18.57 15.28 -27.39
CA HIS A 178 17.37 16.00 -26.94
C HIS A 178 17.68 16.88 -25.74
N PHE A 179 16.83 17.86 -25.49
CA PHE A 179 16.91 18.69 -24.30
C PHE A 179 16.04 18.10 -23.18
N ASP A 180 16.49 18.30 -21.94
CA ASP A 180 15.73 18.05 -20.71
C ASP A 180 16.05 19.20 -19.72
N TYR A 181 15.35 19.26 -18.60
CA TYR A 181 15.67 20.15 -17.49
C TYR A 181 16.44 19.41 -16.41
N LEU A 182 17.55 20.00 -15.96
CA LEU A 182 18.36 19.43 -14.88
C LEU A 182 17.50 19.28 -13.63
N HIS A 183 17.18 18.04 -13.28
CA HIS A 183 16.32 17.73 -12.15
C HIS A 183 14.94 18.43 -12.22
N GLY A 184 14.37 18.63 -13.40
CA GLY A 184 13.10 19.35 -13.56
C GLY A 184 13.18 20.84 -13.20
N ASN A 185 14.39 21.42 -13.11
CA ASN A 185 14.56 22.85 -12.91
C ASN A 185 14.60 23.57 -14.26
N ARG A 186 13.52 24.30 -14.55
CA ARG A 186 13.33 24.99 -15.84
C ARG A 186 14.35 26.08 -16.15
N LEU A 187 15.02 26.62 -15.13
CA LEU A 187 16.12 27.58 -15.32
C LEU A 187 17.37 26.90 -15.92
N LEU A 188 17.44 25.57 -15.85
CA LEU A 188 18.64 24.79 -16.12
C LEU A 188 18.39 23.73 -17.22
N PRO A 189 18.14 24.14 -18.49
CA PRO A 189 18.12 23.19 -19.59
C PRO A 189 19.47 22.46 -19.70
N VAL A 190 19.44 21.20 -20.12
CA VAL A 190 20.59 20.33 -20.34
C VAL A 190 20.44 19.57 -21.64
N LEU A 191 21.56 19.13 -22.20
CA LEU A 191 21.58 18.32 -23.41
C LEU A 191 21.80 16.87 -23.00
N VAL A 192 20.89 15.99 -23.39
CA VAL A 192 21.01 14.55 -23.17
C VAL A 192 21.46 13.91 -24.47
N ALA A 193 22.57 13.17 -24.42
CA ALA A 193 23.11 12.41 -25.53
C ALA A 193 22.96 10.91 -25.25
N GLU A 194 21.99 10.28 -25.91
CA GLU A 194 21.75 8.84 -25.81
C GLU A 194 22.47 8.10 -26.92
N VAL A 195 23.24 7.07 -26.58
CA VAL A 195 23.99 6.32 -27.59
C VAL A 195 23.05 5.43 -28.40
N LYS A 196 23.02 5.61 -29.73
CA LYS A 196 22.32 4.73 -30.67
C LYS A 196 23.09 3.42 -30.80
N MET A 197 22.86 2.48 -29.89
CA MET A 197 23.54 1.18 -29.90
C MET A 197 22.88 0.22 -30.91
N ASN A 198 23.62 -0.24 -31.93
CA ASN A 198 23.25 -1.36 -32.82
C ASN A 198 23.70 -2.74 -32.26
N LEU A 199 23.73 -2.91 -30.94
CA LEU A 199 24.29 -4.12 -30.32
C LEU A 199 23.19 -5.06 -29.82
N ALA A 200 23.05 -6.20 -30.51
CA ALA A 200 22.17 -7.33 -30.18
C ALA A 200 22.37 -7.95 -28.76
N HIS A 201 23.21 -7.37 -27.90
CA HIS A 201 23.65 -7.96 -26.63
C HIS A 201 23.66 -7.01 -25.41
N SER A 202 23.23 -5.74 -25.52
CA SER A 202 23.09 -4.85 -24.34
C SER A 202 21.64 -4.41 -24.16
N ARG A 203 21.02 -4.81 -23.04
CA ARG A 203 19.62 -4.45 -22.68
C ARG A 203 19.46 -3.06 -22.05
N ARG A 204 20.51 -2.22 -21.99
CA ARG A 204 20.48 -0.92 -21.28
C ARG A 204 20.78 0.25 -22.19
N SER A 205 19.99 1.31 -22.07
CA SER A 205 20.33 2.61 -22.63
C SER A 205 21.45 3.25 -21.82
N PHE A 206 22.35 3.94 -22.52
CA PHE A 206 23.44 4.70 -21.94
C PHE A 206 23.28 6.15 -22.39
N SER A 207 23.17 7.05 -21.42
CA SER A 207 22.86 8.46 -21.63
C SER A 207 23.90 9.33 -20.93
N ILE A 208 24.40 10.34 -21.63
CA ILE A 208 25.34 11.32 -21.09
C ILE A 208 24.62 12.66 -21.01
N VAL A 209 24.54 13.23 -19.82
CA VAL A 209 23.88 14.52 -19.58
C VAL A 209 24.94 15.61 -19.54
N ILE A 210 24.92 16.50 -20.53
CA ILE A 210 25.88 17.59 -20.67
C ILE A 210 25.35 18.81 -19.92
N LEU A 211 26.16 19.27 -18.96
CA LEU A 211 25.78 20.22 -17.91
C LEU A 211 26.69 21.45 -17.97
N PRO A 212 26.23 22.58 -18.55
CA PRO A 212 26.96 23.83 -18.47
C PRO A 212 27.03 24.33 -17.02
N ALA A 213 28.25 24.60 -16.54
CA ALA A 213 28.56 25.08 -15.19
C ALA A 213 29.45 26.34 -15.26
N ILE A 214 29.68 26.97 -14.10
CA ILE A 214 30.56 28.16 -13.98
C ILE A 214 31.65 27.96 -12.93
N ALA A 215 32.66 28.82 -12.95
CA ALA A 215 33.69 28.86 -11.92
C ALA A 215 33.12 29.28 -10.55
N GLU A 216 33.65 28.66 -9.48
CA GLU A 216 33.16 28.83 -8.10
C GLU A 216 33.09 30.29 -7.61
N ARG A 217 34.03 31.13 -8.06
CA ARG A 217 34.20 32.52 -7.60
C ARG A 217 33.68 33.57 -8.59
N LEU A 218 32.95 33.17 -9.63
CA LEU A 218 32.48 34.09 -10.66
C LEU A 218 31.54 35.17 -10.10
N PHE A 219 30.63 34.78 -9.19
CA PHE A 219 29.68 35.69 -8.57
C PHE A 219 29.84 35.68 -7.04
N PRO A 220 29.81 36.86 -6.37
CA PRO A 220 29.97 36.94 -4.92
C PRO A 220 28.88 36.21 -4.13
N MET A 221 29.28 35.56 -3.04
CA MET A 221 28.39 34.78 -2.18
C MET A 221 27.28 35.64 -1.56
N GLU A 222 27.63 36.82 -1.05
CA GLU A 222 26.74 37.68 -0.27
C GLU A 222 25.55 38.19 -1.10
N LYS A 223 25.72 38.25 -2.43
CA LYS A 223 24.70 38.68 -3.40
C LYS A 223 23.69 37.59 -3.72
N LEU A 224 24.07 36.33 -3.53
CA LEU A 224 23.30 35.13 -3.90
C LEU A 224 22.76 34.36 -2.69
N LEU A 225 22.73 34.97 -1.51
CA LEU A 225 22.14 34.35 -0.33
C LEU A 225 20.61 34.20 -0.49
N PRO A 226 19.97 33.23 0.19
CA PRO A 226 18.52 32.99 0.08
C PRO A 226 17.63 34.20 0.41
N ASN A 227 18.12 35.15 1.21
CA ASN A 227 17.40 36.36 1.59
C ASN A 227 17.58 37.54 0.61
N LYS A 228 18.28 37.35 -0.52
CA LYS A 228 18.50 38.39 -1.53
C LYS A 228 17.54 38.25 -2.70
N ASN A 229 17.19 39.38 -3.29
CA ASN A 229 16.46 39.46 -4.55
C ASN A 229 17.45 39.61 -5.72
N CYS A 230 17.41 38.68 -6.67
CA CYS A 230 18.19 38.73 -7.91
C CYS A 230 17.33 38.96 -9.17
N VAL A 231 16.01 39.03 -9.02
CA VAL A 231 15.06 39.31 -10.12
C VAL A 231 14.31 40.60 -9.77
N ARG A 232 14.68 41.69 -10.45
CA ARG A 232 14.07 43.01 -10.26
C ARG A 232 12.93 43.17 -11.27
N PRO A 233 11.69 43.48 -10.82
CA PRO A 233 10.62 43.83 -11.75
C PRO A 233 11.00 45.08 -12.55
N ASN A 234 10.68 45.09 -13.86
CA ASN A 234 10.90 46.25 -14.71
C ASN A 234 10.04 47.42 -14.23
N HIS A 235 10.65 48.61 -14.13
CA HIS A 235 9.97 49.86 -13.80
C HIS A 235 8.91 50.18 -14.86
N MET A 236 7.65 49.80 -14.63
CA MET A 236 6.51 50.56 -15.17
C MET A 236 6.43 51.85 -14.35
N ALA A 237 6.45 52.98 -15.06
CA ALA A 237 6.49 54.31 -14.49
C ALA A 237 5.27 54.60 -13.61
N GLY A 238 5.51 55.17 -12.42
CA GLY A 238 4.49 55.80 -11.58
C GLY A 238 3.78 54.85 -10.61
N ASP A 239 4.40 54.53 -9.48
CA ASP A 239 3.85 54.70 -8.12
C ASP A 239 4.74 54.04 -7.06
N SER A 240 4.66 54.57 -5.85
CA SER A 240 5.49 54.33 -4.65
C SER A 240 6.28 53.00 -4.55
N ILE A 241 7.60 53.13 -4.36
CA ILE A 241 8.53 52.01 -4.13
C ILE A 241 8.17 51.30 -2.81
N PRO A 242 7.80 50.00 -2.81
CA PRO A 242 7.79 49.22 -1.57
C PRO A 242 9.23 49.05 -1.08
N SER A 243 9.51 49.39 0.18
CA SER A 243 10.88 49.48 0.72
C SER A 243 11.62 48.14 0.87
N GLU A 244 10.98 46.99 0.62
CA GLU A 244 11.61 45.67 0.68
C GLU A 244 11.24 44.82 -0.55
N LYS A 245 12.25 44.42 -1.34
CA LYS A 245 12.09 43.54 -2.51
C LYS A 245 12.02 42.08 -2.07
N GLU A 246 11.07 41.34 -2.61
CA GLU A 246 10.84 39.93 -2.25
C GLU A 246 12.06 39.04 -2.61
N PRO A 247 12.60 38.23 -1.68
CA PRO A 247 13.75 37.36 -1.96
C PRO A 247 13.48 36.30 -3.03
N THR A 248 14.52 35.87 -3.76
CA THR A 248 14.41 34.89 -4.86
C THR A 248 15.20 33.60 -4.59
N PRO A 249 14.90 32.84 -3.52
CA PRO A 249 15.75 31.76 -3.02
C PRO A 249 15.95 30.61 -4.04
N PHE A 250 14.91 30.21 -4.78
CA PHE A 250 15.01 29.16 -5.79
C PHE A 250 15.94 29.56 -6.95
N TYR A 251 15.78 30.78 -7.47
CA TYR A 251 16.66 31.36 -8.50
C TYR A 251 18.12 31.41 -8.02
N ASN A 252 18.34 31.95 -6.80
CA ASN A 252 19.68 32.13 -6.24
C ASN A 252 20.37 30.77 -6.05
N ALA A 253 19.65 29.79 -5.49
CA ALA A 253 20.14 28.43 -5.28
C ALA A 253 20.41 27.70 -6.60
N SER A 254 19.59 27.90 -7.64
CA SER A 254 19.80 27.31 -8.97
C SER A 254 21.11 27.77 -9.61
N LEU A 255 21.41 29.07 -9.52
CA LEU A 255 22.67 29.63 -10.02
C LEU A 255 23.86 29.13 -9.18
N ARG A 256 23.74 29.17 -7.85
CA ARG A 256 24.76 28.67 -6.92
C ARG A 256 25.09 27.20 -7.15
N ALA A 257 24.10 26.34 -7.32
CA ALA A 257 24.30 24.92 -7.54
C ALA A 257 25.19 24.64 -8.78
N ASN A 258 25.10 25.47 -9.83
CA ASN A 258 25.94 25.35 -11.03
C ASN A 258 27.39 25.80 -10.81
N ALA A 259 27.66 26.65 -9.83
CA ALA A 259 29.02 27.08 -9.50
C ALA A 259 29.77 26.03 -8.66
N PHE A 260 29.05 25.22 -7.88
CA PHE A 260 29.65 24.33 -6.87
C PHE A 260 29.61 22.84 -7.22
N VAL A 261 29.33 22.47 -8.48
CA VAL A 261 29.25 21.05 -8.89
C VAL A 261 30.55 20.30 -8.56
N THR A 262 31.71 20.87 -8.94
CA THR A 262 33.03 20.30 -8.65
C THR A 262 33.37 20.34 -7.16
N ALA A 263 32.98 21.40 -6.45
CA ALA A 263 33.21 21.54 -5.00
C ALA A 263 32.44 20.49 -4.18
N TYR A 264 31.23 20.12 -4.60
CA TYR A 264 30.46 19.03 -3.98
C TYR A 264 31.01 17.66 -4.34
N LEU A 265 31.51 17.45 -5.57
CA LEU A 265 32.21 16.22 -5.92
C LEU A 265 33.45 16.01 -5.03
N LYS A 266 34.23 17.08 -4.79
CA LYS A 266 35.37 17.05 -3.87
C LYS A 266 34.94 16.70 -2.44
N LEU A 267 33.87 17.31 -1.93
CA LEU A 267 33.30 16.99 -0.61
C LEU A 267 32.96 15.50 -0.48
N GLN A 268 32.26 14.95 -1.47
CA GLN A 268 31.83 13.54 -1.46
C GLN A 268 33.04 12.60 -1.56
N HIS A 269 34.04 12.96 -2.35
CA HIS A 269 35.28 12.20 -2.45
C HIS A 269 36.07 12.22 -1.13
N ASP A 270 36.17 13.38 -0.47
CA ASP A 270 36.81 13.51 0.85
C ASP A 270 36.07 12.69 1.91
N ALA A 271 34.73 12.73 1.93
CA ALA A 271 33.91 11.88 2.80
C ALA A 271 34.14 10.39 2.54
N SER A 272 34.29 9.99 1.26
CA SER A 272 34.57 8.61 0.88
C SER A 272 35.95 8.10 1.29
N ARG A 273 36.91 9.02 1.53
CA ARG A 273 38.23 8.70 2.09
C ARG A 273 38.23 8.66 3.61
N GLN A 274 37.40 9.49 4.24
CA GLN A 274 37.31 9.59 5.70
C GLN A 274 36.46 8.48 6.32
N CYS A 275 35.50 7.93 5.57
CA CYS A 275 34.60 6.88 6.05
C CYS A 275 34.41 5.81 4.96
N ASP A 276 34.91 4.60 5.23
CA ASP A 276 34.84 3.47 4.29
C ASP A 276 33.39 3.08 3.95
N ALA A 277 32.48 3.22 4.93
CA ALA A 277 31.07 2.90 4.78
C ALA A 277 30.27 3.92 3.94
N TYR A 278 30.84 5.09 3.63
CA TYR A 278 30.13 6.20 2.97
C TYR A 278 29.52 5.80 1.62
N LYS A 279 30.30 5.11 0.77
CA LYS A 279 29.85 4.72 -0.57
C LYS A 279 28.68 3.75 -0.50
N ASP A 280 28.77 2.78 0.39
CA ASP A 280 27.71 1.78 0.59
C ASP A 280 26.46 2.41 1.19
N THR A 281 26.59 3.36 2.12
CA THR A 281 25.45 4.16 2.61
C THR A 281 24.79 4.98 1.51
N CYS A 282 25.55 5.54 0.56
CA CYS A 282 24.98 6.24 -0.59
C CYS A 282 24.19 5.31 -1.51
N VAL A 283 24.68 4.09 -1.73
CA VAL A 283 23.98 3.05 -2.49
C VAL A 283 22.69 2.63 -1.78
N LEU A 284 22.71 2.39 -0.46
CA LEU A 284 21.52 2.08 0.32
C LEU A 284 20.49 3.22 0.28
N GLY A 285 20.93 4.46 0.44
CA GLY A 285 20.09 5.65 0.32
C GLY A 285 19.41 5.77 -1.05
N ARG A 286 20.17 5.54 -2.12
CA ARG A 286 19.63 5.51 -3.49
C ARG A 286 18.52 4.48 -3.66
N ILE A 287 18.75 3.25 -3.19
CA ILE A 287 17.75 2.18 -3.29
C ILE A 287 16.51 2.59 -2.51
N TRP A 288 16.68 3.04 -1.27
CA TRP A 288 15.59 3.47 -0.40
C TRP A 288 14.72 4.56 -1.04
N LEU A 289 15.35 5.59 -1.62
CA LEU A 289 14.67 6.69 -2.33
C LEU A 289 13.90 6.18 -3.55
N ARG A 290 14.54 5.34 -4.38
CA ARG A 290 13.91 4.74 -5.56
C ARG A 290 12.68 3.91 -5.18
N GLN A 291 12.77 3.10 -4.13
CA GLN A 291 11.64 2.29 -3.69
C GLN A 291 10.43 3.14 -3.24
N ARG A 292 10.67 4.37 -2.78
CA ARG A 292 9.65 5.30 -2.28
C ARG A 292 9.17 6.31 -3.32
N GLY A 293 9.75 6.29 -4.52
CA GLY A 293 9.44 7.21 -5.61
C GLY A 293 10.00 8.62 -5.42
N LEU A 294 11.01 8.79 -4.56
CA LEU A 294 11.66 10.09 -4.33
C LEU A 294 12.85 10.24 -5.27
N THR A 295 12.97 11.39 -5.91
CA THR A 295 14.08 11.70 -6.82
C THR A 295 14.56 13.14 -6.66
N SER A 296 15.73 13.44 -7.21
CA SER A 296 16.26 14.81 -7.23
C SER A 296 15.42 15.75 -8.09
N ARG A 297 14.53 15.22 -8.96
CA ARG A 297 13.64 16.02 -9.80
C ARG A 297 12.61 16.76 -8.96
N VAL A 298 12.25 17.98 -9.35
CA VAL A 298 11.22 18.78 -8.65
C VAL A 298 9.88 18.03 -8.61
N GLU A 299 9.48 17.38 -9.70
CA GLU A 299 8.26 16.57 -9.76
C GLU A 299 8.32 15.33 -8.84
N GLY A 300 9.52 14.79 -8.65
CA GLY A 300 9.78 13.64 -7.76
C GLY A 300 10.13 14.04 -6.33
N GLY A 301 9.86 15.29 -5.94
CA GLY A 301 9.98 15.77 -4.56
C GLY A 301 11.27 16.53 -4.23
N GLY A 302 12.22 16.63 -5.16
CA GLY A 302 13.42 17.47 -5.03
C GLY A 302 14.52 16.94 -4.11
N PHE A 303 14.44 15.66 -3.70
CA PHE A 303 15.41 15.01 -2.83
C PHE A 303 15.74 13.60 -3.36
N GLY A 304 16.94 13.44 -3.90
CA GLY A 304 17.41 12.21 -4.50
C GLY A 304 18.82 11.84 -4.06
N ASN A 305 19.54 11.16 -4.96
CA ASN A 305 20.84 10.57 -4.65
C ASN A 305 21.89 11.61 -4.25
N PHE A 306 21.91 12.75 -4.93
CA PHE A 306 22.84 13.83 -4.65
C PHE A 306 22.56 14.45 -3.28
N GLU A 307 21.31 14.82 -3.01
CA GLU A 307 20.90 15.43 -1.75
C GLU A 307 21.20 14.50 -0.57
N TRP A 308 20.87 13.20 -0.69
CA TRP A 308 21.22 12.20 0.31
C TRP A 308 22.73 12.13 0.56
N ALA A 309 23.54 11.95 -0.50
CA ALA A 309 24.99 11.78 -0.39
C ALA A 309 25.66 13.02 0.22
N VAL A 310 25.23 14.23 -0.16
CA VAL A 310 25.74 15.48 0.41
C VAL A 310 25.30 15.65 1.87
N THR A 311 24.05 15.34 2.21
CA THR A 311 23.59 15.37 3.61
C THR A 311 24.46 14.47 4.51
N VAL A 312 24.74 13.24 4.08
CA VAL A 312 25.62 12.33 4.83
C VAL A 312 27.04 12.91 4.95
N ALA A 313 27.61 13.44 3.86
CA ALA A 313 28.95 14.02 3.87
C ALA A 313 29.07 15.24 4.80
N LEU A 314 28.08 16.14 4.79
CA LEU A 314 28.06 17.32 5.66
C LEU A 314 27.91 16.94 7.14
N LEU A 315 27.12 15.90 7.45
CA LEU A 315 26.92 15.41 8.82
C LEU A 315 28.12 14.60 9.35
N LEU A 316 28.97 14.06 8.47
CA LEU A 316 30.28 13.51 8.84
C LEU A 316 31.31 14.59 9.18
N GLN A 317 31.10 15.83 8.74
CA GLN A 317 32.01 16.95 9.02
C GLN A 317 31.50 17.88 10.13
N SER A 318 30.19 18.01 10.29
CA SER A 318 29.56 19.00 11.18
C SER A 318 28.14 18.57 11.63
N GLY A 319 27.40 19.46 12.29
CA GLY A 319 25.97 19.26 12.60
C GLY A 319 25.66 18.65 13.98
N GLY A 320 26.70 18.27 14.74
CA GLY A 320 26.61 17.90 16.14
C GLY A 320 26.78 19.11 17.09
N PRO A 321 26.65 18.89 18.42
CA PRO A 321 26.85 19.94 19.41
C PRO A 321 28.24 20.58 19.29
N ASN A 322 28.31 21.91 19.45
CA ASN A 322 29.55 22.70 19.36
C ASN A 322 30.30 22.53 18.03
N GLY A 323 29.60 22.30 16.92
CA GLY A 323 30.18 22.20 15.58
C GLY A 323 30.93 20.89 15.28
N LYS A 324 30.90 19.92 16.20
CA LYS A 324 31.47 18.59 15.97
C LYS A 324 30.67 17.80 14.92
N PRO A 325 31.26 16.78 14.28
CA PRO A 325 30.52 15.85 13.42
C PRO A 325 29.29 15.27 14.12
N ALA A 326 28.15 15.27 13.42
CA ALA A 326 26.95 14.57 13.88
C ALA A 326 27.09 13.05 13.76
N PHE A 327 27.85 12.58 12.76
CA PHE A 327 28.10 11.17 12.49
C PHE A 327 29.56 10.81 12.74
N SER A 328 29.81 9.60 13.24
CA SER A 328 31.15 9.05 13.41
C SER A 328 31.63 8.37 12.13
N SER A 329 32.91 8.53 11.78
CA SER A 329 33.54 7.83 10.66
C SER A 329 33.62 6.30 10.87
N GLY A 330 33.52 5.83 12.13
CA GLY A 330 33.53 4.41 12.48
C GLY A 330 32.18 3.70 12.35
N TYR A 331 31.12 4.38 11.93
CA TYR A 331 29.81 3.75 11.73
C TYR A 331 29.80 2.80 10.53
N SER A 332 29.08 1.69 10.66
CA SER A 332 28.77 0.81 9.53
C SER A 332 27.82 1.47 8.52
N SER A 333 27.73 0.92 7.31
CA SER A 333 26.86 1.44 6.26
C SER A 333 25.39 1.49 6.69
N TYR A 334 24.96 0.47 7.45
CA TYR A 334 23.63 0.40 8.07
C TYR A 334 23.43 1.45 9.16
N GLN A 335 24.41 1.64 10.05
CA GLN A 335 24.32 2.64 11.13
C GLN A 335 24.22 4.06 10.57
N LEU A 336 25.04 4.41 9.56
CA LEU A 336 24.96 5.70 8.87
C LEU A 336 23.62 5.88 8.17
N PHE A 337 23.12 4.84 7.49
CA PHE A 337 21.81 4.87 6.84
C PHE A 337 20.68 5.13 7.86
N LYS A 338 20.63 4.35 8.95
CA LYS A 338 19.63 4.50 10.02
C LYS A 338 19.74 5.86 10.72
N ALA A 339 20.95 6.34 10.98
CA ALA A 339 21.20 7.66 11.57
C ALA A 339 20.72 8.80 10.67
N THR A 340 20.93 8.69 9.36
CA THR A 340 20.44 9.66 8.36
C THR A 340 18.92 9.69 8.33
N LEU A 341 18.25 8.54 8.32
CA LEU A 341 16.79 8.47 8.42
C LEU A 341 16.28 9.09 9.73
N LYS A 342 16.93 8.81 10.87
CA LYS A 342 16.56 9.38 12.16
C LYS A 342 16.70 10.91 12.16
N TYR A 343 17.75 11.44 11.53
CA TYR A 343 17.95 12.88 11.38
C TYR A 343 16.80 13.50 10.59
N LEU A 344 16.45 12.92 9.43
CA LEU A 344 15.34 13.40 8.58
C LEU A 344 13.97 13.26 9.26
N ALA A 345 13.77 12.21 10.06
CA ALA A 345 12.50 11.92 10.73
C ALA A 345 12.19 12.85 11.92
N SER A 346 13.23 13.23 12.68
CA SER A 346 13.09 13.92 13.97
C SER A 346 13.20 15.44 13.89
N LYS A 347 14.03 15.99 13.01
CA LYS A 347 14.20 17.43 12.85
C LYS A 347 13.26 17.98 11.78
N ASP A 348 12.47 18.99 12.13
CA ASP A 348 11.64 19.73 11.18
C ASP A 348 12.41 20.94 10.62
N LEU A 349 13.08 20.71 9.50
CA LEU A 349 13.91 21.70 8.80
C LEU A 349 13.10 22.82 8.14
N SER A 350 11.77 22.69 8.06
CA SER A 350 10.88 23.76 7.59
C SER A 350 10.60 24.79 8.69
N LYS A 351 10.63 24.36 9.96
CA LYS A 351 10.42 25.22 11.13
C LYS A 351 11.72 25.70 11.76
N ILE A 352 12.72 24.81 11.81
CA ILE A 352 14.02 25.07 12.41
C ILE A 352 15.10 24.88 11.33
N PRO A 353 15.43 25.94 10.57
CA PRO A 353 16.54 25.90 9.62
C PRO A 353 17.82 25.40 10.28
N GLN A 354 18.58 24.57 9.58
CA GLN A 354 19.88 24.11 10.03
C GLN A 354 20.97 24.65 9.10
N THR A 355 21.99 25.27 9.67
CA THR A 355 23.21 25.66 8.97
C THR A 355 24.33 24.71 9.38
N LEU A 356 24.97 24.08 8.39
CA LEU A 356 26.07 23.14 8.54
C LEU A 356 27.35 23.81 8.03
N GLY A 357 28.29 24.08 8.95
CA GLY A 357 29.49 24.86 8.67
C GLY A 357 29.20 26.34 8.38
N GLY A 358 30.16 27.22 8.66
CA GLY A 358 30.00 28.67 8.45
C GLY A 358 29.05 29.37 9.42
N ASP A 359 28.89 30.68 9.22
CA ASP A 359 28.06 31.53 10.09
C ASP A 359 26.56 31.37 9.78
N PRO A 360 25.69 31.42 10.81
CA PRO A 360 24.25 31.35 10.62
C PRO A 360 23.73 32.57 9.86
N ILE A 361 22.82 32.34 8.92
CA ILE A 361 22.15 33.40 8.15
C ILE A 361 20.65 33.44 8.42
N THR A 362 20.03 34.59 8.16
CA THR A 362 18.58 34.75 8.20
C THR A 362 17.96 34.22 6.90
N PHE A 363 16.97 33.35 7.03
CA PHE A 363 16.21 32.82 5.89
C PHE A 363 14.89 33.57 5.71
N PRO A 364 14.41 33.73 4.46
CA PRO A 364 13.09 34.32 4.22
C PRO A 364 12.00 33.49 4.91
N ARG A 365 11.07 34.17 5.58
CA ARG A 365 9.89 33.54 6.18
C ARG A 365 8.88 33.29 5.06
N GLY A 366 8.66 32.04 4.65
CA GLY A 366 7.64 31.75 3.64
C GLY A 366 7.57 30.29 3.16
N GLN A 367 6.35 29.87 2.80
CA GLN A 367 5.99 28.64 2.07
C GLN A 367 6.37 27.27 2.66
N GLY A 368 7.03 27.21 3.83
CA GLY A 368 7.37 25.95 4.48
C GLY A 368 8.44 25.13 3.74
N VAL A 369 9.29 25.81 2.95
CA VAL A 369 10.44 25.21 2.28
C VAL A 369 11.47 24.75 3.32
N PRO A 370 11.91 23.49 3.31
CA PRO A 370 12.91 23.02 4.27
C PRO A 370 14.29 23.62 3.99
N VAL A 371 15.03 23.92 5.06
CA VAL A 371 16.35 24.55 4.98
C VAL A 371 17.42 23.69 5.64
N LEU A 372 18.27 23.10 4.79
CA LEU A 372 19.55 22.53 5.18
C LEU A 372 20.65 23.29 4.44
N PHE A 373 21.22 24.29 5.10
CA PHE A 373 22.14 25.24 4.50
C PHE A 373 23.60 24.82 4.69
N ASP A 374 24.34 24.67 3.61
CA ASP A 374 25.80 24.53 3.62
C ASP A 374 26.41 25.94 3.70
N GLY A 375 26.88 26.35 4.88
CA GLY A 375 27.37 27.71 5.08
C GLY A 375 28.75 27.96 4.49
N ILE A 376 29.51 26.92 4.12
CA ILE A 376 30.79 27.08 3.41
C ILE A 376 30.53 27.45 1.94
N ARG A 377 29.58 26.78 1.29
CA ARG A 377 29.26 26.99 -0.14
C ARG A 377 28.09 27.95 -0.37
N GLY A 378 27.37 28.31 0.68
CA GLY A 378 26.24 29.25 0.65
C GLY A 378 25.02 28.74 -0.11
N LEU A 379 24.71 27.44 -0.02
CA LEU A 379 23.60 26.80 -0.74
C LEU A 379 22.63 26.14 0.24
N ASN A 380 21.32 26.39 0.08
CA ASN A 380 20.31 25.52 0.69
C ASN A 380 20.22 24.23 -0.13
N LEU A 381 20.63 23.10 0.43
CA LEU A 381 20.62 21.81 -0.27
C LEU A 381 19.20 21.39 -0.66
N PHE A 382 18.19 21.75 0.12
CA PHE A 382 16.81 21.29 -0.07
C PHE A 382 15.94 22.29 -0.83
N PHE A 383 16.53 23.25 -1.55
CA PHE A 383 15.80 24.32 -2.24
C PHE A 383 14.78 23.84 -3.29
N LYS A 384 14.90 22.59 -3.78
CA LYS A 384 13.97 21.97 -4.74
C LYS A 384 12.76 21.32 -4.07
N MET A 385 12.81 21.09 -2.76
CA MET A 385 11.72 20.45 -2.04
C MET A 385 10.58 21.44 -1.78
N THR A 386 9.36 20.97 -1.92
CA THR A 386 8.15 21.68 -1.52
C THR A 386 7.77 21.30 -0.09
N ALA A 387 6.83 22.04 0.52
CA ALA A 387 6.33 21.69 1.84
C ALA A 387 5.71 20.28 1.88
N TRP A 388 4.98 19.88 0.84
CA TRP A 388 4.38 18.54 0.77
C TRP A 388 5.41 17.43 0.52
N SER A 389 6.41 17.67 -0.35
CA SER A 389 7.43 16.65 -0.61
C SER A 389 8.34 16.44 0.61
N TYR A 390 8.61 17.49 1.38
CA TYR A 390 9.35 17.39 2.63
C TYR A 390 8.57 16.64 3.71
N ARG A 391 7.28 16.94 3.89
CA ARG A 391 6.42 16.18 4.81
C ARG A 391 6.35 14.70 4.42
N LEU A 392 6.29 14.39 3.13
CA LEU A 392 6.37 13.03 2.62
C LEU A 392 7.72 12.37 2.97
N LEU A 393 8.86 13.05 2.73
CA LEU A 393 10.18 12.54 3.09
C LEU A 393 10.28 12.23 4.60
N GLN A 394 9.81 13.16 5.46
CA GLN A 394 9.78 12.95 6.91
C GLN A 394 8.92 11.76 7.29
N HIS A 395 7.75 11.63 6.67
CA HIS A 395 6.83 10.52 6.89
C HIS A 395 7.47 9.16 6.53
N GLU A 396 8.06 9.07 5.34
CA GLU A 396 8.77 7.88 4.86
C GLU A 396 9.97 7.53 5.76
N ALA A 397 10.72 8.55 6.21
CA ALA A 397 11.83 8.37 7.14
C ALA A 397 11.35 7.85 8.51
N ARG A 398 10.26 8.39 9.07
CA ARG A 398 9.66 7.90 10.33
C ARG A 398 9.19 6.46 10.20
N SER A 399 8.47 6.15 9.13
CA SER A 399 8.01 4.77 8.84
C SER A 399 9.20 3.82 8.76
N SER A 400 10.25 4.22 8.04
CA SER A 400 11.45 3.40 7.86
C SER A 400 12.25 3.22 9.15
N VAL A 401 12.31 4.23 10.03
CA VAL A 401 12.93 4.09 11.36
C VAL A 401 12.15 3.12 12.24
N ALA A 402 10.81 3.19 12.25
CA ALA A 402 9.96 2.26 12.99
C ALA A 402 10.16 0.81 12.50
N LEU A 403 10.15 0.63 11.17
CA LEU A 403 10.46 -0.63 10.49
C LEU A 403 11.83 -1.20 10.89
N LEU A 404 12.88 -0.38 10.90
CA LEU A 404 14.23 -0.82 11.27
C LEU A 404 14.38 -1.11 12.77
N ASN A 405 13.46 -0.64 13.61
CA ASN A 405 13.42 -0.91 15.05
C ASN A 405 12.62 -2.17 15.40
N ASP A 406 11.83 -2.73 14.47
CA ASP A 406 11.07 -3.98 14.68
C ASP A 406 12.02 -5.17 14.92
N SER A 407 12.13 -5.66 16.15
CA SER A 407 12.98 -6.80 16.49
C SER A 407 12.31 -8.16 16.29
N THR A 408 11.02 -8.19 15.97
CA THR A 408 10.22 -9.42 15.88
C THR A 408 10.28 -10.02 14.49
N PHE A 409 10.18 -9.20 13.44
CA PHE A 409 10.20 -9.66 12.04
C PHE A 409 11.41 -9.09 11.28
N ASP A 410 11.91 -9.85 10.31
CA ASP A 410 12.90 -9.33 9.36
C ASP A 410 12.23 -8.37 8.37
N GLN A 411 12.70 -7.13 8.35
CA GLN A 411 12.16 -6.04 7.54
C GLN A 411 13.10 -5.59 6.42
N PHE A 412 14.16 -6.35 6.12
CA PHE A 412 15.11 -5.99 5.05
C PHE A 412 14.42 -5.81 3.68
N SER A 413 13.56 -6.77 3.31
CA SER A 413 12.81 -6.72 2.06
C SER A 413 11.92 -5.48 1.98
N ALA A 414 11.21 -5.16 3.06
CA ALA A 414 10.38 -3.96 3.15
C ALA A 414 11.21 -2.66 3.04
N ALA A 415 12.43 -2.62 3.58
CA ALA A 415 13.30 -1.44 3.47
C ALA A 415 13.80 -1.20 2.04
N PHE A 416 14.31 -2.24 1.37
CA PHE A 416 15.16 -2.09 0.17
C PHE A 416 14.66 -2.79 -1.10
N ILE A 417 13.80 -3.81 -0.98
CA ILE A 417 13.38 -4.64 -2.12
C ILE A 417 12.01 -4.21 -2.63
N LEU A 418 11.07 -3.91 -1.72
CA LEU A 418 9.69 -3.59 -2.08
C LEU A 418 9.55 -2.15 -2.58
N ARG A 419 9.09 -2.00 -3.82
CA ARG A 419 8.68 -0.72 -4.41
C ARG A 419 7.27 -0.33 -3.96
N VAL A 420 7.11 0.86 -3.40
CA VAL A 420 5.90 1.37 -2.73
C VAL A 420 5.33 2.66 -3.33
N ASP A 421 5.83 3.06 -4.49
CA ASP A 421 5.48 4.33 -5.15
C ASP A 421 4.16 4.29 -5.96
N GLN A 422 3.45 3.16 -5.96
CA GLN A 422 2.16 3.05 -6.64
C GLN A 422 1.07 3.84 -5.89
N PRO A 423 0.45 4.88 -6.50
CA PRO A 423 -0.43 5.81 -5.77
C PRO A 423 -1.62 5.17 -5.06
N VAL A 424 -2.31 4.21 -5.70
CA VAL A 424 -3.47 3.50 -5.14
C VAL A 424 -3.14 2.61 -3.94
N CYS A 425 -1.87 2.25 -3.76
CA CYS A 425 -1.39 1.47 -2.62
C CYS A 425 -0.67 2.36 -1.60
N LYS A 426 -0.14 3.51 -2.03
CA LYS A 426 0.59 4.47 -1.19
C LYS A 426 -0.35 5.35 -0.38
N TYR A 427 -1.40 5.88 -1.02
CA TYR A 427 -2.36 6.80 -0.41
C TYR A 427 -3.72 6.14 -0.19
N ASP A 428 -4.46 6.56 0.84
CA ASP A 428 -5.81 6.05 1.11
C ASP A 428 -6.85 6.66 0.17
N VAL A 429 -6.62 7.92 -0.24
CA VAL A 429 -7.47 8.65 -1.20
C VAL A 429 -6.58 9.34 -2.22
N ASN A 430 -6.97 9.27 -3.48
CA ASN A 430 -6.34 9.98 -4.59
C ASN A 430 -7.38 10.87 -5.28
N ILE A 431 -6.96 12.06 -5.70
CA ILE A 431 -7.78 13.02 -6.44
C ILE A 431 -7.06 13.36 -7.73
N LYS A 432 -7.76 13.31 -8.87
CA LYS A 432 -7.26 13.84 -10.14
C LYS A 432 -7.93 15.17 -10.41
N ILE A 433 -7.13 16.19 -10.71
CA ILE A 433 -7.58 17.53 -11.05
C ILE A 433 -7.06 17.84 -12.47
N PRO A 434 -7.90 17.85 -13.50
CA PRO A 434 -7.49 18.21 -14.85
C PRO A 434 -6.90 19.63 -14.89
N ILE A 435 -5.77 19.83 -15.56
CA ILE A 435 -5.09 21.14 -15.58
C ILE A 435 -5.99 22.22 -16.20
N ASP A 436 -6.69 21.88 -17.27
CA ASP A 436 -7.61 22.79 -17.97
C ASP A 436 -8.70 23.34 -17.04
N SER A 437 -9.12 22.57 -16.04
CA SER A 437 -10.14 22.96 -15.07
C SER A 437 -9.70 24.04 -14.07
N LEU A 438 -8.39 24.27 -13.96
CA LEU A 438 -7.78 25.30 -13.10
C LEU A 438 -7.54 26.61 -13.84
N SER A 439 -7.64 26.60 -15.17
CA SER A 439 -7.37 27.77 -16.01
C SER A 439 -8.64 28.62 -16.17
N ASN A 440 -8.59 29.87 -15.72
CA ASN A 440 -9.41 30.92 -16.34
C ASN A 440 -8.62 31.32 -17.59
N ILE A 441 -9.14 31.01 -18.78
CA ILE A 441 -8.45 31.23 -20.06
C ILE A 441 -8.07 32.72 -20.21
N ALA A 442 -6.84 33.05 -19.81
CA ALA A 442 -6.04 34.08 -20.42
C ALA A 442 -4.75 33.36 -20.82
N GLN A 443 -4.47 33.34 -22.13
CA GLN A 443 -3.22 32.85 -22.69
C GLN A 443 -2.08 33.76 -22.22
N ASP A 444 -1.65 33.67 -20.97
CA ASP A 444 -0.35 34.17 -20.58
C ASP A 444 0.69 33.20 -21.15
N GLU A 445 1.66 33.74 -21.88
CA GLU A 445 2.73 32.98 -22.56
C GLU A 445 3.61 32.16 -21.58
N ASP A 446 3.41 32.29 -20.25
CA ASP A 446 4.04 31.47 -19.20
C ASP A 446 3.06 30.52 -18.51
N SER A 447 2.66 29.48 -19.23
CA SER A 447 1.76 28.43 -18.74
C SER A 447 2.26 27.68 -17.48
N THR A 448 3.48 27.93 -16.98
CA THR A 448 4.20 26.95 -16.17
C THR A 448 4.57 27.39 -14.75
N ALA A 449 4.96 28.66 -14.51
CA ALA A 449 5.05 29.21 -13.14
C ALA A 449 3.67 29.24 -12.46
N TRP A 450 2.65 29.50 -13.28
CA TRP A 450 1.25 29.35 -12.91
C TRP A 450 0.92 27.96 -12.36
N LEU A 451 1.42 26.88 -12.96
CA LEU A 451 1.10 25.52 -12.51
C LEU A 451 1.68 25.24 -11.11
N ASP A 452 2.91 25.70 -10.85
CA ASP A 452 3.52 25.54 -9.54
C ASP A 452 2.75 26.35 -8.49
N GLU A 453 2.30 27.56 -8.81
CA GLU A 453 1.43 28.37 -7.96
C GLU A 453 0.10 27.66 -7.69
N ARG A 454 -0.56 27.12 -8.73
CA ARG A 454 -1.81 26.35 -8.58
C ARG A 454 -1.60 25.09 -7.72
N CYS A 455 -0.47 24.40 -7.85
CA CYS A 455 -0.14 23.27 -6.97
C CYS A 455 -0.01 23.71 -5.50
N HIS A 456 0.59 24.88 -5.25
CA HIS A 456 0.67 25.45 -3.90
C HIS A 456 -0.70 25.86 -3.37
N ASP A 457 -1.57 26.44 -4.21
CA ASP A 457 -2.94 26.78 -3.84
C ASP A 457 -3.74 25.52 -3.47
N VAL A 458 -3.69 24.47 -4.31
CA VAL A 458 -4.30 23.16 -4.03
C VAL A 458 -3.81 22.61 -2.69
N PHE A 459 -2.49 22.58 -2.48
CA PHE A 459 -1.92 22.10 -1.22
C PHE A 459 -2.35 22.95 -0.01
N SER A 460 -2.33 24.27 -0.13
CA SER A 460 -2.65 25.21 0.94
C SER A 460 -4.13 25.08 1.34
N CYS A 461 -5.03 25.13 0.36
CA CYS A 461 -6.48 25.03 0.60
C CYS A 461 -6.85 23.66 1.18
N LEU A 462 -6.32 22.56 0.65
CA LEU A 462 -6.60 21.22 1.19
C LEU A 462 -5.97 21.01 2.58
N SER A 463 -4.74 21.48 2.80
CA SER A 463 -4.10 21.37 4.13
C SER A 463 -4.84 22.20 5.19
N GLN A 464 -5.28 23.41 4.83
CA GLN A 464 -6.04 24.28 5.74
C GLN A 464 -7.44 23.74 6.01
N GLY A 465 -8.10 23.16 4.99
CA GLY A 465 -9.48 22.70 5.13
C GLY A 465 -9.65 21.29 5.70
N LEU A 466 -8.69 20.38 5.49
CA LEU A 466 -8.77 18.99 5.96
C LEU A 466 -8.17 18.78 7.36
N THR A 467 -7.28 19.67 7.80
CA THR A 467 -6.70 19.68 9.16
C THR A 467 -6.22 18.29 9.61
N ASP A 468 -6.70 17.81 10.75
CA ASP A 468 -6.45 16.54 11.42
C ASP A 468 -7.28 15.36 10.85
N ARG A 469 -8.13 15.56 9.83
CA ARG A 469 -8.75 14.46 9.10
C ARG A 469 -7.74 13.71 8.22
N VAL A 470 -6.61 14.34 7.92
CA VAL A 470 -5.52 13.77 7.12
C VAL A 470 -4.18 13.91 7.83
N LYS A 471 -3.34 12.89 7.72
CA LYS A 471 -1.97 12.89 8.25
C LYS A 471 -0.97 13.49 7.25
N LEU A 472 -1.27 13.38 5.96
CA LEU A 472 -0.41 13.86 4.87
C LEU A 472 -1.24 14.28 3.66
N VAL A 473 -0.89 15.42 3.08
CA VAL A 473 -1.34 15.87 1.75
C VAL A 473 -0.12 15.91 0.84
N SER A 474 -0.19 15.21 -0.28
CA SER A 474 0.90 15.11 -1.25
C SER A 474 0.39 15.49 -2.64
N VAL A 475 0.99 16.50 -3.25
CA VAL A 475 0.61 16.98 -4.59
C VAL A 475 1.69 16.55 -5.59
N HIS A 476 1.28 15.91 -6.67
CA HIS A 476 2.15 15.53 -7.77
C HIS A 476 1.66 16.20 -9.05
N ARG A 477 2.56 16.93 -9.69
CA ARG A 477 2.34 17.49 -11.02
C ARG A 477 2.81 16.49 -12.09
N PRO A 478 2.29 16.58 -13.32
CA PRO A 478 2.78 15.78 -14.43
C PRO A 478 4.29 15.94 -14.65
N ALA A 479 4.93 14.87 -15.11
CA ALA A 479 6.33 14.91 -15.49
C ALA A 479 6.52 15.80 -16.73
N GLU A 480 7.61 16.57 -16.73
CA GLU A 480 7.96 17.38 -17.89
C GLU A 480 8.58 16.51 -18.99
N PRO A 481 8.07 16.58 -20.23
CA PRO A 481 8.61 15.80 -21.33
C PRO A 481 9.97 16.33 -21.78
N GLN A 482 10.80 15.42 -22.26
CA GLN A 482 11.99 15.76 -23.03
C GLN A 482 11.57 16.32 -24.40
N TRP A 483 12.35 17.24 -24.96
CA TRP A 483 11.99 17.88 -26.24
C TRP A 483 13.15 17.89 -27.24
N ASN A 484 12.78 18.00 -28.51
CA ASN A 484 13.73 17.94 -29.62
C ASN A 484 14.54 19.25 -29.73
N LEU A 485 15.71 19.17 -30.37
CA LEU A 485 16.59 20.33 -30.54
C LEU A 485 15.98 21.45 -31.42
N ASN A 486 15.03 21.10 -32.27
CA ASN A 486 14.39 22.01 -33.23
C ASN A 486 13.06 22.57 -32.73
N SER A 487 12.66 22.27 -31.49
CA SER A 487 11.42 22.75 -30.90
C SER A 487 11.71 23.52 -29.61
N SER A 488 10.84 24.46 -29.27
CA SER A 488 10.74 24.93 -27.90
C SER A 488 10.19 23.81 -26.99
N PRO A 489 10.31 23.92 -25.65
CA PRO A 489 9.60 23.04 -24.74
C PRO A 489 8.12 22.95 -25.13
N THR A 490 7.61 21.72 -25.32
CA THR A 490 6.24 21.48 -25.76
C THR A 490 5.24 21.94 -24.68
N ALA A 491 4.12 22.54 -25.10
CA ALA A 491 2.99 22.76 -24.23
C ALA A 491 2.53 21.43 -23.62
N MET A 492 2.08 21.44 -22.36
CA MET A 492 1.59 20.24 -21.69
C MET A 492 0.46 19.59 -22.49
N GLU A 493 0.40 18.25 -22.48
CA GLU A 493 -0.67 17.51 -23.15
C GLU A 493 -2.05 17.92 -22.61
N GLN A 494 -3.05 18.01 -23.48
CA GLN A 494 -4.43 18.37 -23.14
C GLN A 494 -5.07 17.42 -22.10
N ALA A 495 -4.53 16.21 -21.92
CA ALA A 495 -5.01 15.22 -20.95
C ALA A 495 -4.29 15.27 -19.59
N ALA A 496 -3.41 16.25 -19.37
CA ALA A 496 -2.60 16.32 -18.17
C ALA A 496 -3.42 16.70 -16.91
N TYR A 497 -3.10 16.08 -15.77
CA TYR A 497 -3.78 16.32 -14.50
C TYR A 497 -2.80 16.45 -13.33
N ILE A 498 -3.16 17.25 -12.34
CA ILE A 498 -2.53 17.24 -11.02
C ILE A 498 -3.13 16.07 -10.24
N SER A 499 -2.29 15.28 -9.57
CA SER A 499 -2.76 14.23 -8.67
C SER A 499 -2.46 14.60 -7.22
N VAL A 500 -3.47 14.45 -6.36
CA VAL A 500 -3.35 14.67 -4.92
C VAL A 500 -3.55 13.35 -4.19
N GLY A 501 -2.53 12.91 -3.45
CA GLY A 501 -2.60 11.75 -2.57
C GLY A 501 -2.79 12.18 -1.12
N LEU A 502 -3.76 11.56 -0.44
CA LEU A 502 -4.07 11.81 0.97
C LEU A 502 -3.83 10.55 1.80
N LEU A 503 -3.15 10.71 2.93
CA LEU A 503 -3.16 9.72 4.02
C LEU A 503 -4.16 10.16 5.06
N VAL A 504 -5.15 9.30 5.32
CA VAL A 504 -6.31 9.66 6.15
C VAL A 504 -6.02 9.36 7.62
N ASP A 505 -6.60 10.14 8.52
CA ASP A 505 -6.68 9.77 9.93
C ASP A 505 -8.01 9.06 10.22
N PRO A 506 -8.02 7.73 10.44
CA PRO A 506 -9.25 6.96 10.57
C PRO A 506 -10.11 7.40 11.76
N THR A 507 -9.50 8.00 12.80
CA THR A 507 -10.19 8.49 13.99
C THR A 507 -11.08 9.71 13.68
N ASN A 508 -10.60 10.61 12.82
CA ASN A 508 -11.21 11.93 12.61
C ASN A 508 -11.96 12.06 11.28
N VAL A 509 -11.70 11.20 10.29
CA VAL A 509 -12.20 11.36 8.92
C VAL A 509 -13.73 11.37 8.79
N HIS A 510 -14.44 10.61 9.64
CA HIS A 510 -15.90 10.47 9.58
C HIS A 510 -16.68 11.43 10.49
N ARG A 511 -16.02 12.37 11.19
CA ARG A 511 -16.73 13.28 12.09
C ARG A 511 -17.69 14.19 11.32
N LEU A 512 -18.88 14.40 11.88
CA LEU A 512 -19.95 15.20 11.26
C LEU A 512 -19.78 16.69 11.49
N VAL A 513 -19.07 17.07 12.54
CA VAL A 513 -18.87 18.46 12.93
C VAL A 513 -17.38 18.73 12.97
N ASP A 514 -16.93 19.78 12.27
CA ASP A 514 -15.60 20.34 12.46
C ASP A 514 -15.70 21.52 13.42
N HIS A 515 -14.88 21.50 14.46
CA HIS A 515 -14.75 22.60 15.40
C HIS A 515 -13.73 23.61 14.86
N GLY A 516 -14.15 24.86 14.78
CA GLY A 516 -13.31 26.02 14.49
C GLY A 516 -12.91 26.77 15.77
N PRO A 517 -12.36 27.99 15.62
CA PRO A 517 -11.96 28.82 16.76
C PRO A 517 -13.15 29.30 17.59
N ALA A 518 -12.89 29.69 18.84
CA ALA A 518 -13.91 30.28 19.70
C ALA A 518 -14.42 31.61 19.13
N ALA A 519 -15.70 31.91 19.35
CA ALA A 519 -16.32 33.15 18.86
C ALA A 519 -15.63 34.42 19.41
N GLU A 520 -14.99 34.31 20.58
CA GLU A 520 -14.23 35.37 21.23
C GLU A 520 -12.89 35.67 20.52
N GLU A 521 -12.32 34.69 19.81
CA GLU A 521 -11.09 34.85 19.01
C GLU A 521 -11.39 35.56 17.68
N LYS A 522 -11.75 36.84 17.75
CA LYS A 522 -12.25 37.64 16.61
C LYS A 522 -11.42 37.49 15.34
N LYS A 523 -10.08 37.48 15.44
CA LYS A 523 -9.18 37.34 14.27
C LYS A 523 -9.26 35.95 13.63
N ALA A 524 -9.21 34.89 14.42
CA ALA A 524 -9.27 33.51 13.93
C ALA A 524 -10.67 33.19 13.40
N ALA A 525 -11.72 33.64 14.08
CA ALA A 525 -13.11 33.46 13.63
C ALA A 525 -13.38 34.17 12.29
N VAL A 526 -12.89 35.39 12.09
CA VAL A 526 -13.02 36.09 10.80
C VAL A 526 -12.27 35.34 9.69
N ALA A 527 -11.06 34.85 9.95
CA ALA A 527 -10.31 34.05 8.98
C ALA A 527 -11.04 32.73 8.63
N PHE A 528 -11.64 32.08 9.64
CA PHE A 528 -12.43 30.87 9.45
C PHE A 528 -13.67 31.11 8.59
N ARG A 529 -14.48 32.13 8.90
CA ARG A 529 -15.65 32.51 8.09
C ARG A 529 -15.27 32.94 6.68
N LYS A 530 -14.16 33.65 6.52
CA LYS A 530 -13.65 34.02 5.19
C LYS A 530 -13.31 32.78 4.35
N PHE A 531 -12.60 31.82 4.96
CA PHE A 531 -12.22 30.58 4.30
C PHE A 531 -13.45 29.72 3.95
N TRP A 532 -14.36 29.48 4.89
CA TRP A 532 -15.48 28.55 4.69
C TRP A 532 -16.77 29.17 4.14
N GLY A 533 -16.93 30.50 4.18
CA GLY A 533 -18.10 31.19 3.64
C GLY A 533 -19.41 30.78 4.31
N THR A 534 -20.41 30.46 3.48
CA THR A 534 -21.77 30.13 3.92
C THR A 534 -21.89 28.82 4.70
N ARG A 535 -20.84 27.98 4.69
CA ARG A 535 -20.79 26.74 5.49
C ARG A 535 -20.37 26.97 6.94
N ALA A 536 -19.75 28.11 7.25
CA ALA A 536 -19.39 28.43 8.64
C ALA A 536 -20.62 28.92 9.41
N GLU A 537 -20.89 28.27 10.54
CA GLU A 537 -21.96 28.64 11.46
C GLU A 537 -21.46 28.68 12.91
N LEU A 538 -22.10 29.49 13.74
CA LEU A 538 -21.85 29.51 15.18
C LEU A 538 -22.69 28.44 15.85
N ARG A 539 -22.05 27.55 16.62
CA ARG A 539 -22.72 26.48 17.34
C ARG A 539 -22.35 26.46 18.80
N ARG A 540 -23.36 26.33 19.65
CA ARG A 540 -23.20 26.07 21.09
C ARG A 540 -23.14 24.57 21.33
N PHE A 541 -22.12 24.11 22.05
CA PHE A 541 -21.91 22.71 22.40
C PHE A 541 -22.42 22.40 23.82
N LYS A 542 -22.49 21.11 24.17
CA LYS A 542 -23.02 20.64 25.46
C LYS A 542 -22.20 21.11 26.67
N ASP A 543 -20.92 21.41 26.46
CA ASP A 543 -20.00 21.99 27.43
C ASP A 543 -20.19 23.51 27.61
N GLY A 544 -21.14 24.12 26.89
CA GLY A 544 -21.41 25.56 26.95
C GLY A 544 -20.53 26.41 26.03
N SER A 545 -19.52 25.81 25.38
CA SER A 545 -18.63 26.53 24.46
C SER A 545 -19.39 26.98 23.20
N ILE A 546 -19.02 28.15 22.66
CA ILE A 546 -19.55 28.69 21.41
C ILE A 546 -18.40 28.84 20.43
N LEU A 547 -18.37 27.96 19.43
CA LEU A 547 -17.31 27.90 18.43
C LEU A 547 -17.88 28.15 17.04
N GLU A 548 -17.05 28.69 16.16
CA GLU A 548 -17.28 28.53 14.72
C GLU A 548 -17.26 27.05 14.38
N SER A 549 -18.15 26.58 13.51
CA SER A 549 -18.31 25.15 13.22
C SER A 549 -18.75 24.90 11.78
N LEU A 550 -18.49 23.68 11.29
CA LEU A 550 -19.01 23.17 10.02
C LEU A 550 -19.82 21.92 10.30
N VAL A 551 -20.97 21.77 9.65
CA VAL A 551 -21.83 20.59 9.79
C VAL A 551 -21.98 19.90 8.44
N TRP A 552 -21.60 18.62 8.41
CA TRP A 552 -21.63 17.76 7.23
C TRP A 552 -22.79 16.75 7.31
N SER A 553 -23.30 16.36 6.14
CA SER A 553 -24.48 15.51 6.02
C SER A 553 -24.10 14.07 5.67
N LYS A 554 -24.74 13.09 6.32
CA LYS A 554 -24.72 11.68 5.89
C LYS A 554 -25.76 11.36 4.79
N LYS A 555 -26.66 12.31 4.47
CA LYS A 555 -27.81 12.06 3.59
C LYS A 555 -27.50 12.23 2.09
N ASP A 556 -26.33 12.73 1.73
CA ASP A 556 -25.94 12.84 0.32
C ASP A 556 -25.58 11.44 -0.19
N HIS A 557 -26.58 10.77 -0.80
CA HIS A 557 -26.67 9.35 -1.16
C HIS A 557 -25.64 8.85 -2.20
N GLY A 558 -24.35 9.11 -1.96
CA GLY A 558 -23.26 8.65 -2.81
C GLY A 558 -21.89 9.28 -2.56
N SER A 559 -21.76 10.25 -1.65
CA SER A 559 -20.46 10.91 -1.38
C SER A 559 -20.08 10.90 0.09
N THR A 560 -18.85 10.49 0.39
CA THR A 560 -18.31 10.50 1.76
C THR A 560 -18.14 11.93 2.29
N ILE A 561 -18.10 12.11 3.61
CA ILE A 561 -17.86 13.42 4.24
C ILE A 561 -16.56 14.05 3.71
N LEU A 562 -15.50 13.24 3.59
CA LEU A 562 -14.22 13.71 3.07
C LEU A 562 -14.34 14.20 1.61
N GLN A 563 -15.07 13.47 0.77
CA GLN A 563 -15.34 13.86 -0.62
C GLN A 563 -16.15 15.16 -0.70
N GLN A 564 -17.17 15.33 0.16
CA GLN A 564 -17.96 16.57 0.25
C GLN A 564 -17.06 17.76 0.61
N ILE A 565 -16.18 17.60 1.62
CA ILE A 565 -15.26 18.65 2.06
C ILE A 565 -14.30 19.03 0.93
N ILE A 566 -13.68 18.04 0.29
CA ILE A 566 -12.71 18.26 -0.81
C ILE A 566 -13.37 19.04 -1.93
N PHE A 567 -14.51 18.58 -2.46
CA PHE A 567 -15.15 19.27 -3.58
C PHE A 567 -15.69 20.64 -3.20
N TYR A 568 -16.11 20.85 -1.95
CA TYR A 568 -16.45 22.18 -1.46
C TYR A 568 -15.25 23.14 -1.47
N ILE A 569 -14.11 22.70 -0.96
CA ILE A 569 -12.86 23.48 -0.94
C ILE A 569 -12.41 23.81 -2.37
N LEU A 570 -12.38 22.79 -3.25
CA LEU A 570 -11.99 22.99 -4.65
C LEU A 570 -12.92 23.98 -5.35
N ASN A 571 -14.24 23.85 -5.18
CA ASN A 571 -15.20 24.76 -5.79
C ASN A 571 -15.00 26.21 -5.32
N ARG A 572 -14.88 26.39 -4.00
CA ARG A 572 -14.80 27.72 -3.38
C ARG A 572 -13.50 28.46 -3.68
N HIS A 573 -12.37 27.76 -3.68
CA HIS A 573 -11.05 28.39 -3.77
C HIS A 573 -10.39 28.28 -5.15
N LEU A 574 -10.77 27.30 -5.96
CA LEU A 574 -10.19 27.05 -7.28
C LEU A 574 -11.23 27.10 -8.41
N GLY A 575 -12.52 27.27 -8.09
CA GLY A 575 -13.59 27.44 -9.06
C GLY A 575 -14.44 26.19 -9.30
N GLU A 576 -15.66 26.41 -9.78
CA GLU A 576 -16.64 25.37 -10.07
C GLU A 576 -16.16 24.34 -11.13
N PRO A 577 -15.48 24.74 -12.23
CA PRO A 577 -14.97 23.76 -13.21
C PRO A 577 -13.98 22.77 -12.59
N CYS A 578 -13.13 23.24 -11.67
CA CYS A 578 -12.17 22.40 -10.96
C CYS A 578 -12.88 21.31 -10.15
N ALA A 579 -13.88 21.68 -9.34
CA ALA A 579 -14.61 20.70 -8.54
C ALA A 579 -15.42 19.69 -9.39
N LYS A 580 -16.07 20.15 -10.48
CA LYS A 580 -16.91 19.28 -11.33
C LYS A 580 -16.12 18.24 -12.12
N HIS A 581 -14.95 18.60 -12.63
CA HIS A 581 -14.13 17.69 -13.45
C HIS A 581 -13.11 16.90 -12.62
N SER A 582 -12.96 17.21 -11.33
CA SER A 582 -12.08 16.45 -10.44
C SER A 582 -12.65 15.06 -10.14
N THR A 583 -11.78 14.04 -10.17
CA THR A 583 -12.16 12.65 -9.89
C THR A 583 -11.67 12.24 -8.51
N TYR A 584 -12.57 11.71 -7.67
CA TYR A 584 -12.26 11.16 -6.35
C TYR A 584 -12.09 9.64 -6.41
N ILE A 585 -10.97 9.12 -5.90
CA ILE A 585 -10.61 7.70 -5.90
C ILE A 585 -10.26 7.30 -4.45
N GLY A 586 -11.11 6.51 -3.79
CA GLY A 586 -10.86 6.08 -2.40
C GLY A 586 -11.97 5.30 -1.70
N ASP A 587 -13.19 5.32 -2.25
CA ASP A 587 -14.40 4.66 -1.73
C ASP A 587 -14.98 3.66 -2.75
N GLN A 588 -14.09 2.88 -3.38
CA GLN A 588 -14.49 1.92 -4.42
C GLN A 588 -15.17 0.66 -3.83
N ASP A 589 -15.02 0.45 -2.53
CA ASP A 589 -15.54 -0.67 -1.74
C ASP A 589 -17.06 -0.60 -1.53
N THR A 590 -17.64 0.60 -1.38
CA THR A 590 -19.08 0.78 -1.15
C THR A 590 -19.94 0.25 -2.29
N ARG A 591 -19.48 0.37 -3.54
CA ARG A 591 -20.20 -0.13 -4.72
C ARG A 591 -20.25 -1.67 -4.77
N LEU A 592 -19.16 -2.32 -4.33
CA LEU A 592 -19.03 -3.76 -4.43
C LEU A 592 -19.74 -4.50 -3.28
N LEU A 593 -19.59 -4.06 -2.04
CA LEU A 593 -20.06 -4.87 -0.91
C LEU A 593 -21.58 -4.80 -0.71
N SER A 594 -22.25 -3.72 -1.12
CA SER A 594 -23.71 -3.60 -1.02
C SER A 594 -24.28 -2.58 -2.02
N PRO A 595 -24.71 -3.00 -3.24
CA PRO A 595 -25.30 -2.11 -4.24
C PRO A 595 -26.57 -1.37 -3.75
N SER A 596 -27.24 -1.94 -2.75
CA SER A 596 -28.47 -1.42 -2.11
C SER A 596 -28.21 -0.34 -1.06
N LEU A 597 -26.96 -0.21 -0.56
CA LEU A 597 -26.53 0.76 0.45
C LEU A 597 -25.78 1.92 -0.21
N LYS A 598 -26.41 2.58 -1.19
CA LYS A 598 -25.84 3.78 -1.80
C LYS A 598 -25.71 4.90 -0.76
N GLY A 599 -24.48 5.23 -0.37
CA GLY A 599 -24.16 6.44 0.41
C GLY A 599 -23.99 6.27 1.92
N SER A 600 -24.04 5.05 2.46
CA SER A 600 -23.65 4.78 3.85
C SER A 600 -22.26 4.16 3.86
N SER A 601 -21.28 4.84 4.46
CA SER A 601 -20.00 4.18 4.77
C SER A 601 -20.32 2.92 5.57
N LEU A 602 -19.85 1.76 5.09
CA LEU A 602 -20.11 0.43 5.67
C LEU A 602 -19.30 0.31 6.97
N ASN A 603 -19.64 1.13 7.94
CA ASN A 603 -18.97 1.19 9.23
C ASN A 603 -19.49 0.05 10.12
N GLU A 604 -18.74 -0.18 11.20
CA GLU A 604 -19.09 -0.98 12.38
C GLU A 604 -20.56 -0.85 12.81
N SER A 605 -21.18 0.33 12.61
CA SER A 605 -22.60 0.61 12.87
C SER A 605 -23.55 -0.39 12.20
N SER A 606 -23.18 -0.93 11.04
CA SER A 606 -24.04 -1.87 10.29
C SER A 606 -24.18 -3.22 10.99
N PHE A 607 -23.23 -3.57 11.86
CA PHE A 607 -23.20 -4.81 12.62
C PHE A 607 -23.66 -4.60 14.08
N GLN A 608 -23.90 -3.36 14.52
CA GLN A 608 -24.40 -3.07 15.87
C GLN A 608 -25.71 -3.80 16.21
N PRO A 609 -26.70 -3.94 15.30
CA PRO A 609 -27.88 -4.76 15.57
C PRO A 609 -27.53 -6.22 15.86
N MET A 610 -26.54 -6.78 15.16
CA MET A 610 -26.06 -8.15 15.40
C MET A 610 -25.36 -8.28 16.75
N MET A 611 -24.49 -7.32 17.10
CA MET A 611 -23.82 -7.32 18.41
C MET A 611 -24.82 -7.16 19.57
N ALA A 612 -25.84 -6.31 19.40
CA ALA A 612 -26.91 -6.14 20.37
C ALA A 612 -27.74 -7.43 20.53
N ALA A 613 -28.05 -8.11 19.42
CA ALA A 613 -28.76 -9.40 19.45
C ALA A 613 -27.93 -10.49 20.15
N PHE A 614 -26.62 -10.55 19.92
CA PHE A 614 -25.75 -11.49 20.62
C PHE A 614 -25.68 -11.21 22.13
N LYS A 615 -25.62 -9.94 22.52
CA LYS A 615 -25.69 -9.55 23.93
C LYS A 615 -27.03 -9.94 24.58
N ALA A 616 -28.14 -9.75 23.86
CA ALA A 616 -29.45 -10.18 24.34
C ALA A 616 -29.50 -11.70 24.57
N LEU A 617 -28.98 -12.50 23.63
CA LEU A 617 -28.82 -13.95 23.83
C LEU A 617 -28.01 -14.29 25.10
N GLU A 618 -26.91 -13.57 25.31
CA GLU A 618 -26.05 -13.72 26.50
C GLU A 618 -26.83 -13.49 27.80
N ASP A 619 -27.62 -12.42 27.85
CA ASP A 619 -28.41 -12.03 29.01
C ASP A 619 -29.59 -12.99 29.23
N ASP A 620 -30.25 -13.41 28.14
CA ASP A 620 -31.39 -14.33 28.18
C ASP A 620 -31.02 -15.70 28.74
N ILE A 621 -29.91 -16.29 28.25
CA ILE A 621 -29.42 -17.60 28.71
C ILE A 621 -28.96 -17.52 30.17
N ARG A 622 -28.33 -16.42 30.58
CA ARG A 622 -27.86 -16.27 31.97
C ARG A 622 -28.98 -16.11 32.98
N ALA A 623 -30.11 -15.58 32.57
CA ALA A 623 -31.27 -15.44 33.42
C ALA A 623 -32.19 -16.68 33.39
N LEU A 624 -31.67 -17.86 33.03
CA LEU A 624 -32.36 -19.14 33.16
C LEU A 624 -31.99 -19.79 34.50
N ASP A 625 -32.95 -19.93 35.41
CA ASP A 625 -32.71 -20.46 36.76
C ASP A 625 -32.82 -21.99 36.83
N ASP A 626 -33.55 -22.62 35.91
CA ASP A 626 -33.91 -24.05 35.94
C ASP A 626 -32.94 -24.98 35.18
N LEU A 627 -31.74 -24.51 34.84
CA LEU A 627 -30.71 -25.34 34.22
C LEU A 627 -29.96 -26.18 35.27
N PRO A 628 -29.72 -27.49 35.02
CA PRO A 628 -29.02 -28.36 35.98
C PRO A 628 -27.58 -27.93 36.32
N LEU A 629 -26.94 -27.16 35.45
CA LEU A 629 -25.61 -26.58 35.62
C LEU A 629 -25.63 -25.13 35.13
N HIS A 630 -24.94 -24.26 35.86
CA HIS A 630 -24.85 -22.85 35.48
C HIS A 630 -23.91 -22.68 34.29
N LEU A 631 -24.18 -21.65 33.48
CA LEU A 631 -23.35 -21.34 32.33
C LEU A 631 -22.13 -20.51 32.75
N ARG A 632 -20.94 -20.96 32.33
CA ARG A 632 -19.66 -20.28 32.59
C ARG A 632 -19.33 -19.25 31.52
N HIS A 633 -19.47 -19.63 30.24
CA HIS A 633 -19.10 -18.78 29.11
C HIS A 633 -20.10 -18.90 27.94
N VAL A 634 -20.40 -17.78 27.29
CA VAL A 634 -21.07 -17.67 25.97
C VAL A 634 -20.08 -16.96 25.06
N LEU A 635 -19.61 -17.63 24.01
CA LEU A 635 -18.53 -17.12 23.15
C LEU A 635 -19.00 -17.10 21.70
N GLY A 636 -18.89 -15.93 21.05
CA GLY A 636 -19.12 -15.83 19.61
C GLY A 636 -18.04 -16.57 18.83
N ALA A 637 -18.45 -17.33 17.81
CA ALA A 637 -17.56 -18.17 17.03
C ALA A 637 -17.78 -18.03 15.51
N ASP A 638 -18.37 -16.93 15.07
CA ASP A 638 -18.78 -16.70 13.68
C ASP A 638 -18.22 -15.39 13.11
N SER A 639 -18.04 -15.32 11.80
CA SER A 639 -17.59 -14.08 11.16
C SER A 639 -18.62 -12.95 11.26
N GLN A 640 -19.91 -13.28 11.35
CA GLN A 640 -20.99 -12.33 11.63
C GLN A 640 -20.83 -11.65 12.99
N LEU A 641 -20.18 -12.32 13.94
CA LEU A 641 -19.89 -11.83 15.28
C LEU A 641 -18.55 -11.07 15.36
N SER A 642 -17.73 -11.08 14.31
CA SER A 642 -16.45 -10.34 14.23
C SER A 642 -16.43 -9.25 13.15
N HIS A 643 -17.61 -8.84 12.67
CA HIS A 643 -17.78 -7.84 11.60
C HIS A 643 -17.21 -8.26 10.22
N GLY A 644 -16.84 -9.53 10.05
CA GLY A 644 -16.13 -10.04 8.88
C GLY A 644 -17.01 -10.71 7.82
N SER A 645 -18.33 -10.86 8.03
CA SER A 645 -19.21 -11.51 7.07
C SER A 645 -19.42 -10.64 5.81
N VAL A 646 -19.37 -11.26 4.62
CA VAL A 646 -19.50 -10.54 3.34
C VAL A 646 -20.82 -9.78 3.29
N GLU A 647 -21.92 -10.49 3.52
CA GLU A 647 -23.24 -9.90 3.69
C GLU A 647 -23.44 -9.42 5.13
N VAL A 648 -24.05 -8.24 5.29
CA VAL A 648 -24.42 -7.72 6.62
C VAL A 648 -25.72 -8.40 7.07
N PRO A 649 -25.77 -9.05 8.25
CA PRO A 649 -26.92 -9.85 8.69
C PRO A 649 -28.27 -9.10 8.65
N PHE A 650 -28.29 -7.82 9.07
CA PHE A 650 -29.48 -6.96 9.09
C PHE A 650 -29.42 -5.82 8.05
N ALA A 651 -28.99 -6.12 6.82
CA ALA A 651 -28.96 -5.14 5.73
C ALA A 651 -30.36 -4.56 5.42
N PRO A 652 -30.49 -3.30 4.95
CA PRO A 652 -31.79 -2.72 4.62
C PRO A 652 -32.56 -3.55 3.59
N GLY A 653 -33.81 -3.90 3.91
CA GLY A 653 -34.64 -4.78 3.10
C GLY A 653 -34.61 -6.24 3.54
N ARG A 654 -33.68 -6.63 4.43
CA ARG A 654 -33.69 -7.94 5.11
C ARG A 654 -34.13 -7.75 6.56
N THR A 655 -35.22 -8.39 6.93
CA THR A 655 -35.75 -8.38 8.29
C THR A 655 -35.29 -9.58 9.11
N ARG A 656 -34.64 -10.57 8.48
CA ARG A 656 -34.20 -11.83 9.11
C ARG A 656 -32.84 -12.26 8.57
N MET A 657 -32.07 -12.96 9.39
CA MET A 657 -30.80 -13.55 9.01
C MET A 657 -31.00 -14.73 8.05
N SER A 658 -30.08 -14.90 7.09
CA SER A 658 -30.09 -16.03 6.15
C SER A 658 -29.51 -17.31 6.74
N THR A 659 -28.57 -17.18 7.66
CA THR A 659 -27.83 -18.28 8.28
C THR A 659 -27.63 -17.97 9.76
N PRO A 660 -27.79 -18.95 10.67
CA PRO A 660 -27.53 -18.74 12.08
C PRO A 660 -26.05 -18.44 12.34
N ALA A 661 -25.75 -17.59 13.31
CA ALA A 661 -24.38 -17.33 13.73
C ALA A 661 -23.93 -18.36 14.77
N ASP A 662 -22.77 -18.99 14.55
CA ASP A 662 -22.21 -19.97 15.49
C ASP A 662 -21.79 -19.34 16.84
N VAL A 663 -22.24 -19.98 17.93
CA VAL A 663 -21.98 -19.62 19.33
C VAL A 663 -21.55 -20.86 20.11
N ILE A 664 -20.48 -20.73 20.89
CA ILE A 664 -20.00 -21.78 21.78
C ILE A 664 -20.40 -21.46 23.21
N ILE A 665 -21.02 -22.41 23.89
CA ILE A 665 -21.40 -22.30 25.30
C ILE A 665 -20.62 -23.30 26.15
N GLN A 666 -20.24 -22.91 27.35
CA GLN A 666 -19.52 -23.77 28.29
C GLN A 666 -20.20 -23.71 29.66
N PHE A 667 -20.54 -24.88 30.22
CA PHE A 667 -21.09 -25.01 31.57
C PHE A 667 -19.99 -24.99 32.64
N GLU A 668 -20.39 -24.82 33.89
CA GLU A 668 -19.50 -25.02 35.04
C GLU A 668 -18.98 -26.47 35.14
N GLY A 669 -17.87 -26.63 35.87
CA GLY A 669 -17.28 -27.95 36.09
C GLY A 669 -18.18 -28.85 36.93
N SER A 670 -18.41 -30.08 36.49
CA SER A 670 -19.16 -31.08 37.24
C SER A 670 -18.50 -32.45 37.15
N ALA A 671 -18.45 -33.17 38.27
CA ALA A 671 -17.95 -34.55 38.32
C ALA A 671 -18.98 -35.57 37.77
N ARG A 672 -20.21 -35.13 37.45
CA ARG A 672 -21.28 -36.00 36.95
C ARG A 672 -21.27 -36.19 35.43
N TRP A 673 -20.38 -35.49 34.71
CA TRP A 673 -20.20 -35.72 33.28
C TRP A 673 -19.68 -37.15 33.04
N PRO A 674 -20.19 -37.87 32.03
CA PRO A 674 -19.68 -39.20 31.68
C PRO A 674 -18.19 -39.16 31.30
N ASP A 675 -17.47 -40.27 31.53
CA ASP A 675 -16.06 -40.44 31.13
C ASP A 675 -15.92 -41.21 29.80
N ASP A 676 -16.86 -41.00 28.89
CA ASP A 676 -16.88 -41.58 27.54
C ASP A 676 -17.38 -40.53 26.52
N ILE A 677 -16.78 -40.52 25.32
CA ILE A 677 -17.05 -39.46 24.32
C ILE A 677 -18.49 -39.55 23.80
N ASP A 678 -19.00 -40.74 23.47
CA ASP A 678 -20.37 -40.90 22.96
C ASP A 678 -21.40 -40.52 24.02
N ALA A 679 -21.17 -40.96 25.26
CA ALA A 679 -21.99 -40.58 26.39
C ALA A 679 -21.99 -39.06 26.63
N ILE A 680 -20.83 -38.39 26.54
CA ILE A 680 -20.73 -36.92 26.61
C ILE A 680 -21.59 -36.26 25.52
N GLN A 681 -21.53 -36.74 24.27
CA GLN A 681 -22.33 -36.15 23.18
C GLN A 681 -23.84 -36.29 23.46
N ARG A 682 -24.30 -37.45 23.96
CA ARG A 682 -25.70 -37.65 24.36
C ARG A 682 -26.10 -36.73 25.52
N THR A 683 -25.23 -36.54 26.50
CA THR A 683 -25.46 -35.61 27.60
C THR A 683 -25.55 -34.17 27.09
N LYS A 684 -24.69 -33.76 26.15
CA LYS A 684 -24.80 -32.45 25.49
C LYS A 684 -26.16 -32.29 24.81
N THR A 685 -26.61 -33.29 24.04
CA THR A 685 -27.94 -33.26 23.40
C THR A 685 -29.06 -33.09 24.42
N ALA A 686 -28.99 -33.78 25.56
CA ALA A 686 -29.96 -33.61 26.64
C ALA A 686 -29.97 -32.18 27.22
N PHE A 687 -28.79 -31.58 27.43
CA PHE A 687 -28.68 -30.17 27.84
C PHE A 687 -29.24 -29.21 26.78
N LEU A 688 -28.98 -29.46 25.49
CA LEU A 688 -29.52 -28.64 24.40
C LEU A 688 -31.05 -28.72 24.31
N LEU A 689 -31.64 -29.91 24.52
CA LEU A 689 -33.09 -30.10 24.58
C LEU A 689 -33.70 -29.32 25.75
N LYS A 690 -33.10 -29.42 26.95
CA LYS A 690 -33.61 -28.67 28.11
C LYS A 690 -33.45 -27.17 27.93
N LEU A 691 -32.35 -26.73 27.34
CA LEU A 691 -32.13 -25.32 27.01
C LEU A 691 -33.16 -24.82 26.00
N ALA A 692 -33.51 -25.61 24.99
CA ALA A 692 -34.55 -25.28 24.02
C ALA A 692 -35.91 -25.04 24.71
N GLU A 693 -36.35 -25.98 25.54
CA GLU A 693 -37.60 -25.91 26.32
C GLU A 693 -37.66 -24.62 27.15
N LEU A 694 -36.61 -24.35 27.95
CA LEU A 694 -36.57 -23.18 28.83
C LEU A 694 -36.55 -21.85 28.07
N MET A 695 -35.90 -21.82 26.91
CA MET A 695 -35.84 -20.63 26.07
C MET A 695 -37.18 -20.33 25.40
N GLU A 696 -37.90 -21.35 24.93
CA GLU A 696 -39.24 -21.21 24.35
C GLU A 696 -40.28 -20.77 25.40
N ASP A 697 -40.19 -21.29 26.62
CA ASP A 697 -41.07 -20.91 27.73
C ASP A 697 -40.87 -19.44 28.15
N LYS A 698 -39.61 -18.99 28.17
CA LYS A 698 -39.25 -17.65 28.63
C LYS A 698 -39.50 -16.56 27.58
N ILE A 699 -39.27 -16.85 26.31
CA ILE A 699 -39.28 -15.85 25.23
C ILE A 699 -40.43 -16.14 24.26
N PRO A 700 -41.52 -15.34 24.29
CA PRO A 700 -42.64 -15.55 23.38
C PRO A 700 -42.22 -15.47 21.91
N GLN A 701 -42.68 -16.42 21.10
CA GLN A 701 -42.42 -16.52 19.65
C GLN A 701 -40.95 -16.83 19.29
N LEU A 702 -40.09 -17.17 20.25
CA LEU A 702 -38.81 -17.80 19.96
C LEU A 702 -39.05 -19.19 19.38
N ILE A 703 -38.28 -19.56 18.36
CA ILE A 703 -38.29 -20.92 17.82
C ILE A 703 -36.94 -21.55 18.15
N ALA A 704 -36.95 -22.64 18.92
CA ALA A 704 -35.76 -23.40 19.28
C ALA A 704 -35.79 -24.77 18.57
N ARG A 705 -34.69 -25.16 17.91
CA ARG A 705 -34.60 -26.41 17.15
C ARG A 705 -33.27 -27.11 17.43
N VAL A 706 -33.34 -28.32 17.97
CA VAL A 706 -32.15 -29.17 18.11
C VAL A 706 -31.91 -29.90 16.79
N GLY A 707 -30.75 -29.68 16.18
CA GLY A 707 -30.31 -30.34 14.96
C GLY A 707 -29.19 -31.33 15.21
N LEU A 708 -29.07 -32.32 14.31
CA LEU A 708 -28.01 -33.32 14.33
C LEU A 708 -26.88 -32.94 13.35
N GLU A 709 -25.65 -33.30 13.70
CA GLU A 709 -24.47 -33.18 12.84
C GLU A 709 -23.51 -34.36 13.07
N ASN A 710 -22.71 -34.70 12.06
CA ASN A 710 -21.71 -35.77 12.14
C ASN A 710 -22.23 -37.14 12.62
N GLU A 711 -23.46 -37.52 12.25
CA GLU A 711 -24.13 -38.76 12.70
C GLU A 711 -23.31 -40.04 12.47
N ASN A 712 -22.45 -40.03 11.44
CA ASN A 712 -21.60 -41.17 11.09
C ASN A 712 -20.26 -41.21 11.87
N SER A 713 -20.00 -40.27 12.77
CA SER A 713 -18.72 -40.15 13.48
C SER A 713 -18.91 -39.80 14.96
N PRO A 714 -19.04 -40.80 15.85
CA PRO A 714 -19.38 -40.59 17.27
C PRO A 714 -18.30 -39.85 18.07
N LEU A 715 -17.09 -39.70 17.51
CA LEU A 715 -16.00 -38.93 18.12
C LEU A 715 -16.15 -37.42 17.92
N LEU A 716 -17.01 -37.00 17.00
CA LEU A 716 -17.28 -35.59 16.69
C LEU A 716 -18.54 -35.11 17.43
N ASN A 717 -18.71 -33.79 17.49
CA ASN A 717 -19.92 -33.17 18.02
C ASN A 717 -21.16 -33.68 17.26
N GLN A 718 -22.19 -34.12 17.97
CA GLN A 718 -23.36 -34.79 17.38
C GLN A 718 -24.59 -33.89 17.20
N ALA A 719 -24.67 -32.78 17.96
CA ALA A 719 -25.88 -31.96 17.99
C ALA A 719 -25.57 -30.47 18.21
N PHE A 720 -26.49 -29.63 17.76
CA PHE A 720 -26.49 -28.19 17.98
C PHE A 720 -27.92 -27.71 18.29
N LEU A 721 -28.04 -26.50 18.82
CA LEU A 721 -29.33 -25.83 19.06
C LEU A 721 -29.40 -24.56 18.22
N ASP A 722 -30.34 -24.50 17.27
CA ASP A 722 -30.68 -23.29 16.55
C ASP A 722 -31.76 -22.51 17.30
N LEU A 723 -31.50 -21.22 17.53
CA LEU A 723 -32.42 -20.28 18.18
C LEU A 723 -32.76 -19.15 17.20
N ASN A 724 -34.03 -19.04 16.83
CA ASN A 724 -34.53 -18.01 15.93
C ASN A 724 -35.40 -17.02 16.72
N TYR A 725 -34.87 -15.82 16.93
CA TYR A 725 -35.54 -14.74 17.64
C TYR A 725 -36.61 -14.06 16.78
N PRO A 726 -37.69 -13.54 17.38
CA PRO A 726 -38.72 -12.75 16.70
C PRO A 726 -38.16 -11.48 16.02
N THR A 727 -37.03 -10.97 16.53
CA THR A 727 -36.29 -9.85 15.95
C THR A 727 -35.64 -10.18 14.60
N GLY A 728 -35.63 -11.46 14.21
CA GLY A 728 -34.98 -11.98 13.00
C GLY A 728 -33.54 -12.44 13.21
N ALA A 729 -33.00 -12.36 14.44
CA ALA A 729 -31.69 -12.89 14.78
C ALA A 729 -31.71 -14.43 14.88
N ALA A 730 -30.66 -15.09 14.41
CA ALA A 730 -30.54 -16.54 14.45
C ALA A 730 -29.17 -16.96 14.97
N PHE A 731 -29.13 -17.90 15.91
CA PHE A 731 -27.90 -18.38 16.54
C PHE A 731 -27.85 -19.89 16.57
N ARG A 732 -26.66 -20.47 16.39
CA ARG A 732 -26.40 -21.91 16.48
C ARG A 732 -25.48 -22.19 17.65
N LEU A 733 -26.01 -22.81 18.70
CA LEU A 733 -25.29 -23.08 19.94
C LEU A 733 -24.70 -24.49 19.93
N ARG A 734 -23.43 -24.60 20.34
CA ARG A 734 -22.74 -25.88 20.62
C ARG A 734 -22.09 -25.85 21.99
N ILE A 735 -22.14 -26.99 22.68
CA ILE A 735 -21.57 -27.13 24.03
C ILE A 735 -20.10 -27.52 23.93
N HIS A 736 -19.23 -26.73 24.54
CA HIS A 736 -17.82 -27.05 24.76
C HIS A 736 -17.66 -27.77 26.10
N HIS A 737 -16.98 -28.92 26.08
CA HIS A 737 -16.59 -29.63 27.29
C HIS A 737 -15.10 -30.02 27.26
N ASP A 738 -14.35 -29.71 28.32
CA ASP A 738 -12.88 -29.88 28.35
C ASP A 738 -12.46 -31.35 28.38
N ARG A 739 -13.30 -32.24 28.93
CA ARG A 739 -12.97 -33.66 29.09
C ARG A 739 -12.79 -34.36 27.74
N GLU A 740 -13.50 -33.92 26.70
CA GLU A 740 -13.41 -34.49 25.34
C GLU A 740 -11.96 -34.47 24.82
N ALA A 741 -11.24 -33.36 25.00
CA ALA A 741 -9.84 -33.26 24.57
C ALA A 741 -8.97 -34.31 25.27
N THR A 742 -9.12 -34.44 26.59
CA THR A 742 -8.32 -35.38 27.39
C THR A 742 -8.60 -36.83 27.02
N LEU A 743 -9.85 -37.17 26.70
CA LEU A 743 -10.24 -38.52 26.26
C LEU A 743 -9.69 -38.84 24.87
N LEU A 744 -9.75 -37.88 23.95
CA LEU A 744 -9.19 -38.01 22.60
C LEU A 744 -7.64 -38.16 22.64
N GLU A 745 -6.95 -37.39 23.47
CA GLU A 745 -5.50 -37.50 23.68
C GLU A 745 -5.09 -38.83 24.33
N LYS A 746 -5.83 -39.27 25.35
CA LYS A 746 -5.65 -40.58 25.99
C LYS A 746 -5.86 -41.72 24.98
N ARG A 747 -6.87 -41.61 24.11
CA ARG A 747 -7.12 -42.60 23.05
C ARG A 747 -5.98 -42.61 22.02
N LEU A 748 -5.48 -41.44 21.60
CA LEU A 748 -4.37 -41.34 20.64
C LEU A 748 -3.05 -41.93 21.17
N SER A 749 -2.84 -41.89 22.49
CA SER A 749 -1.65 -42.41 23.17
C SER A 749 -1.72 -43.90 23.50
N ALA A 750 -2.87 -44.56 23.29
CA ALA A 750 -3.04 -45.99 23.54
C ALA A 750 -2.17 -46.85 22.60
N LYS A 751 -1.58 -47.92 23.13
CA LYS A 751 -0.76 -48.87 22.35
C LYS A 751 -1.67 -49.84 21.57
N GLY A 752 -1.30 -50.14 20.32
CA GLY A 752 -1.97 -51.16 19.50
C GLY A 752 -3.16 -50.69 18.66
N MET A 753 -3.41 -49.38 18.56
CA MET A 753 -4.53 -48.83 17.79
C MET A 753 -4.33 -48.98 16.26
N VAL A 754 -5.39 -49.34 15.55
CA VAL A 754 -5.37 -49.50 14.09
C VAL A 754 -5.15 -48.13 13.42
N THR A 755 -4.43 -48.10 12.30
CA THR A 755 -4.04 -46.86 11.60
C THR A 755 -5.25 -45.99 11.24
N LEU A 756 -6.38 -46.59 10.84
CA LEU A 756 -7.62 -45.89 10.52
C LEU A 756 -8.20 -45.17 11.75
N GLU A 757 -8.40 -45.91 12.84
CA GLU A 757 -8.94 -45.36 14.09
C GLU A 757 -8.04 -44.25 14.66
N LYS A 758 -6.72 -44.39 14.47
CA LYS A 758 -5.75 -43.36 14.86
C LYS A 758 -5.90 -42.09 14.04
N ALA A 759 -6.16 -42.22 12.74
CA ALA A 759 -6.45 -41.07 11.88
C ALA A 759 -7.77 -40.39 12.26
N GLU A 760 -8.83 -41.17 12.52
CA GLU A 760 -10.14 -40.66 12.95
C GLU A 760 -10.07 -39.94 14.30
N THR A 761 -9.36 -40.51 15.28
CA THR A 761 -9.17 -39.89 16.60
C THR A 761 -8.35 -38.60 16.50
N ALA A 762 -7.31 -38.58 15.65
CA ALA A 762 -6.53 -37.37 15.41
C ALA A 762 -7.36 -36.27 14.73
N LEU A 763 -8.21 -36.64 13.74
CA LEU A 763 -9.13 -35.73 13.09
C LEU A 763 -10.15 -35.16 14.08
N ALA A 764 -10.69 -36.00 14.97
CA ALA A 764 -11.61 -35.57 16.01
C ALA A 764 -10.97 -34.57 16.98
N LEU A 765 -9.75 -34.83 17.45
CA LEU A 765 -9.00 -33.90 18.31
C LEU A 765 -8.69 -32.57 17.61
N ALA A 766 -8.28 -32.62 16.34
CA ALA A 766 -8.03 -31.42 15.54
C ALA A 766 -9.32 -30.60 15.34
N THR A 767 -10.44 -31.27 15.04
CA THR A 767 -11.75 -30.63 14.86
C THR A 767 -12.24 -30.00 16.17
N TYR A 768 -12.10 -30.70 17.29
CA TYR A 768 -12.41 -30.18 18.62
C TYR A 768 -11.63 -28.88 18.91
N ARG A 769 -10.30 -28.91 18.75
CA ARG A 769 -9.45 -27.73 18.99
C ARG A 769 -9.84 -26.59 18.05
N ARG A 770 -10.12 -26.88 16.78
CA ARG A 770 -10.53 -25.88 15.79
C ARG A 770 -11.85 -25.20 16.16
N VAL A 771 -12.89 -25.97 16.47
CA VAL A 771 -14.26 -25.47 16.69
C VAL A 771 -14.44 -24.85 18.06
N PHE A 772 -13.97 -25.51 19.13
CA PHE A 772 -14.28 -25.09 20.49
C PHE A 772 -13.22 -24.17 21.13
N ILE A 773 -11.96 -24.24 20.67
CA ILE A 773 -10.87 -23.44 21.26
C ILE A 773 -10.45 -22.32 20.32
N ARG A 774 -10.06 -22.65 19.08
CA ARG A 774 -9.42 -21.70 18.16
C ARG A 774 -10.42 -20.74 17.51
N GLN A 775 -11.62 -21.20 17.15
CA GLN A 775 -12.62 -20.35 16.51
C GLN A 775 -13.16 -19.24 17.42
N PRO A 776 -13.53 -19.49 18.69
CA PRO A 776 -13.94 -18.42 19.61
C PRO A 776 -12.81 -17.44 19.91
N ALA A 777 -11.60 -17.94 20.16
CA ALA A 777 -10.42 -17.11 20.40
C ALA A 777 -10.11 -16.18 19.22
N HIS A 778 -10.23 -16.70 17.98
CA HIS A 778 -10.04 -15.91 16.76
C HIS A 778 -11.11 -14.84 16.59
N THR A 779 -12.38 -15.17 16.84
CA THR A 779 -13.50 -14.23 16.75
C THR A 779 -13.33 -13.08 17.75
N GLN A 780 -12.99 -13.40 19.01
CA GLN A 780 -12.73 -12.41 20.05
C GLN A 780 -11.51 -11.53 19.73
N ALA A 781 -10.43 -12.13 19.23
CA ALA A 781 -9.25 -11.38 18.81
C ALA A 781 -9.57 -10.39 17.68
N LEU A 782 -10.35 -10.81 16.67
CA LEU A 782 -10.80 -9.93 15.61
C LEU A 782 -11.71 -8.81 16.13
N GLN A 783 -12.67 -9.09 17.01
CA GLN A 783 -13.51 -8.05 17.63
C GLN A 783 -12.65 -6.94 18.27
N ASN A 784 -11.59 -7.32 19.00
CA ASN A 784 -10.66 -6.35 19.57
C ASN A 784 -9.92 -5.55 18.49
N LEU A 785 -9.43 -6.21 17.44
CA LEU A 785 -8.71 -5.54 16.35
C LEU A 785 -9.58 -4.58 15.54
N VAL A 786 -10.87 -4.87 15.38
CA VAL A 786 -11.81 -3.99 14.66
C VAL A 786 -11.91 -2.62 15.33
N THR A 787 -11.89 -2.58 16.67
CA THR A 787 -11.90 -1.29 17.42
C THR A 787 -10.61 -0.50 17.19
N ARG A 788 -9.47 -1.18 17.01
CA ARG A 788 -8.17 -0.56 16.71
C ARG A 788 -8.03 -0.15 15.24
N PHE A 789 -8.64 -0.91 14.33
CA PHE A 789 -8.50 -0.76 12.89
C PHE A 789 -9.86 -0.68 12.19
N PRO A 790 -10.47 0.52 12.10
CA PRO A 790 -11.83 0.68 11.55
C PRO A 790 -12.02 0.21 10.10
N ALA A 791 -10.95 0.21 9.29
CA ALA A 791 -11.00 -0.24 7.89
C ALA A 791 -10.84 -1.77 7.71
N LEU A 792 -10.44 -2.50 8.78
CA LEU A 792 -10.18 -3.94 8.74
C LEU A 792 -11.43 -4.77 8.37
N PRO A 793 -12.63 -4.56 8.98
CA PRO A 793 -13.83 -5.34 8.63
C PRO A 793 -14.14 -5.29 7.14
N THR A 794 -14.15 -4.09 6.57
CA THR A 794 -14.52 -3.88 5.17
C THR A 794 -13.46 -4.44 4.22
N ALA A 795 -12.17 -4.36 4.59
CA ALA A 795 -11.09 -5.02 3.83
C ALA A 795 -11.21 -6.56 3.86
N ILE A 796 -11.56 -7.15 5.01
CA ILE A 796 -11.83 -8.60 5.14
C ILE A 796 -12.98 -9.00 4.21
N ARG A 797 -14.08 -8.24 4.25
CA ARG A 797 -15.26 -8.50 3.43
C ARG A 797 -14.95 -8.40 1.94
N LEU A 798 -14.17 -7.41 1.52
CA LEU A 798 -13.67 -7.29 0.14
C LEU A 798 -12.83 -8.50 -0.25
N MET A 799 -11.90 -8.93 0.60
CA MET A 799 -11.03 -10.07 0.31
C MET A 799 -11.84 -11.36 0.19
N LYS A 800 -12.79 -11.62 1.09
CA LYS A 800 -13.70 -12.77 0.99
C LYS A 800 -14.55 -12.72 -0.27
N LYS A 801 -15.11 -11.54 -0.60
CA LYS A 801 -15.84 -11.35 -1.83
C LYS A 801 -14.96 -11.63 -3.06
N TRP A 802 -13.72 -11.15 -3.06
CA TRP A 802 -12.77 -11.38 -4.15
C TRP A 802 -12.45 -12.87 -4.32
N VAL A 803 -12.08 -13.55 -3.23
CA VAL A 803 -11.83 -15.00 -3.21
C VAL A 803 -13.03 -15.78 -3.74
N SER A 804 -14.23 -15.42 -3.31
CA SER A 804 -15.46 -16.08 -3.74
C SER A 804 -15.83 -15.76 -5.19
N SER A 805 -15.61 -14.51 -5.64
CA SER A 805 -15.84 -14.13 -7.04
C SER A 805 -14.94 -14.91 -7.99
N HIS A 806 -13.74 -15.28 -7.54
CA HIS A 806 -12.79 -16.19 -8.23
C HIS A 806 -13.06 -17.69 -7.99
N LEU A 807 -14.21 -18.04 -7.42
CA LEU A 807 -14.70 -19.41 -7.19
C LEU A 807 -13.86 -20.24 -6.20
N LEU A 808 -13.04 -19.59 -5.37
CA LEU A 808 -12.10 -20.26 -4.46
C LEU A 808 -12.64 -20.42 -3.03
N SER A 809 -13.81 -19.88 -2.71
CA SER A 809 -14.31 -19.86 -1.32
C SER A 809 -14.56 -21.24 -0.69
N PRO A 810 -14.93 -22.31 -1.41
CA PRO A 810 -15.06 -23.64 -0.79
C PRO A 810 -13.75 -24.16 -0.22
N HIS A 811 -12.61 -23.82 -0.83
CA HIS A 811 -11.29 -24.34 -0.47
C HIS A 811 -10.54 -23.50 0.57
N LEU A 812 -11.06 -22.31 0.89
CA LEU A 812 -10.40 -21.34 1.77
C LEU A 812 -11.34 -20.99 2.91
N SER A 813 -11.01 -21.45 4.12
CA SER A 813 -11.80 -21.11 5.31
C SER A 813 -11.80 -19.60 5.56
N GLU A 814 -12.93 -19.07 6.03
CA GLU A 814 -13.05 -17.64 6.30
C GLU A 814 -11.96 -17.10 7.25
N PRO A 815 -11.60 -17.79 8.36
CA PRO A 815 -10.53 -17.33 9.25
C PRO A 815 -9.14 -17.30 8.60
N LEU A 816 -8.88 -18.19 7.63
CA LEU A 816 -7.63 -18.12 6.86
C LEU A 816 -7.58 -16.84 6.00
N ILE A 817 -8.70 -16.47 5.38
CA ILE A 817 -8.80 -15.23 4.59
C ILE A 817 -8.67 -14.00 5.51
N GLU A 818 -9.28 -14.05 6.70
CA GLU A 818 -9.16 -13.01 7.71
C GLU A 818 -7.70 -12.83 8.16
N LEU A 819 -6.95 -13.91 8.40
CA LEU A 819 -5.52 -13.85 8.70
C LEU A 819 -4.70 -13.19 7.58
N PHE A 820 -5.06 -13.41 6.31
CA PHE A 820 -4.37 -12.74 5.19
C PHE A 820 -4.53 -11.22 5.27
N VAL A 821 -5.75 -10.75 5.52
CA VAL A 821 -6.01 -9.31 5.59
C VAL A 821 -5.41 -8.73 6.87
N THR A 822 -5.60 -9.37 8.03
CA THR A 822 -5.13 -8.85 9.31
C THR A 822 -3.63 -8.62 9.35
N ARG A 823 -2.82 -9.49 8.70
CA ARG A 823 -1.37 -9.25 8.55
C ARG A 823 -1.06 -7.86 8.01
N THR A 824 -1.86 -7.37 7.06
CA THR A 824 -1.61 -6.07 6.41
C THR A 824 -1.88 -4.86 7.32
N PHE A 825 -2.64 -5.06 8.39
CA PHE A 825 -2.95 -4.03 9.37
C PHE A 825 -1.99 -4.09 10.56
N THR A 826 -1.66 -5.31 11.02
CA THR A 826 -0.80 -5.53 12.18
C THR A 826 0.68 -5.44 11.84
N ASN A 827 1.08 -5.89 10.65
CA ASN A 827 2.42 -5.81 10.10
C ASN A 827 2.42 -5.04 8.76
N PRO A 828 2.15 -3.72 8.76
CA PRO A 828 1.86 -2.96 7.54
C PRO A 828 3.08 -2.59 6.69
N TYR A 829 4.28 -2.79 7.23
CA TYR A 829 5.53 -2.42 6.56
C TYR A 829 5.64 -3.04 5.17
N PRO A 830 6.14 -2.29 4.17
CA PRO A 830 6.78 -0.98 4.22
C PRO A 830 5.84 0.24 4.31
N TRP A 831 4.53 0.03 4.25
CA TRP A 831 3.55 1.10 4.39
C TRP A 831 3.18 1.33 5.86
N GLN A 832 2.30 2.31 6.09
CA GLN A 832 1.59 2.45 7.36
C GLN A 832 0.34 1.58 7.38
N THR A 833 -0.25 1.39 8.56
CA THR A 833 -1.56 0.72 8.69
C THR A 833 -2.57 1.35 7.72
N PRO A 834 -3.26 0.55 6.89
CA PRO A 834 -4.26 1.06 5.95
C PRO A 834 -5.39 1.79 6.69
N SER A 835 -5.83 2.94 6.16
CA SER A 835 -7.00 3.66 6.69
C SER A 835 -8.23 3.59 5.79
N SER A 836 -8.07 3.05 4.57
CA SER A 836 -9.17 2.67 3.67
C SER A 836 -9.18 1.16 3.41
N ALA A 837 -10.38 0.61 3.24
CA ALA A 837 -10.59 -0.80 2.92
C ALA A 837 -9.99 -1.17 1.56
N THR A 838 -10.09 -0.28 0.58
CA THR A 838 -9.53 -0.44 -0.77
C THR A 838 -8.01 -0.61 -0.70
N THR A 839 -7.34 0.25 0.05
CA THR A 839 -5.89 0.18 0.28
C THR A 839 -5.49 -1.10 1.01
N GLY A 840 -6.23 -1.48 2.05
CA GLY A 840 -6.01 -2.74 2.78
C GLY A 840 -6.08 -3.96 1.86
N PHE A 841 -7.14 -4.04 1.05
CA PHE A 841 -7.34 -5.10 0.07
C PHE A 841 -6.22 -5.17 -0.98
N LEU A 842 -5.87 -4.04 -1.63
CA LEU A 842 -4.81 -4.01 -2.65
C LEU A 842 -3.45 -4.41 -2.06
N ARG A 843 -3.15 -3.97 -0.83
CA ARG A 843 -1.92 -4.40 -0.13
C ARG A 843 -1.95 -5.89 0.23
N THR A 844 -3.08 -6.45 0.63
CA THR A 844 -3.23 -7.91 0.85
C THR A 844 -2.90 -8.68 -0.42
N LEU A 845 -3.42 -8.25 -1.58
CA LEU A 845 -3.09 -8.87 -2.87
C LEU A 845 -1.59 -8.77 -3.19
N ILE A 846 -0.94 -7.64 -2.88
CA ILE A 846 0.51 -7.50 -3.06
C ILE A 846 1.28 -8.51 -2.21
N PHE A 847 0.92 -8.69 -0.92
CA PHE A 847 1.57 -9.68 -0.07
C PHE A 847 1.33 -11.11 -0.58
N LEU A 848 0.10 -11.46 -0.95
CA LEU A 848 -0.22 -12.79 -1.49
C LEU A 848 0.46 -13.07 -2.83
N SER A 849 0.63 -12.06 -3.68
CA SER A 849 1.32 -12.22 -4.97
C SER A 849 2.80 -12.57 -4.83
N ARG A 850 3.41 -12.23 -3.69
CA ARG A 850 4.83 -12.42 -3.37
C ARG A 850 5.08 -13.56 -2.41
N TRP A 851 4.05 -13.99 -1.67
CA TRP A 851 4.20 -15.03 -0.67
C TRP A 851 4.57 -16.37 -1.31
N ASP A 852 5.77 -16.86 -1.00
CA ASP A 852 6.19 -18.21 -1.31
C ASP A 852 5.86 -19.14 -0.15
N TRP A 853 4.60 -19.59 -0.12
CA TRP A 853 4.09 -20.52 0.89
C TRP A 853 4.90 -21.83 1.00
N ARG A 854 5.77 -22.15 0.04
CA ARG A 854 6.67 -23.31 0.14
C ARG A 854 7.79 -23.10 1.15
N ASN A 855 8.33 -21.89 1.20
CA ASN A 855 9.55 -21.57 1.94
C ASN A 855 9.31 -20.62 3.13
N GLU A 856 8.15 -19.96 3.20
CA GLU A 856 7.84 -19.00 4.25
C GLU A 856 6.46 -19.26 4.90
N PRO A 857 6.37 -19.29 6.24
CA PRO A 857 5.09 -19.33 6.94
C PRO A 857 4.39 -17.96 6.91
N TRP A 858 3.07 -17.96 6.99
CA TRP A 858 2.29 -16.75 7.21
C TRP A 858 2.05 -16.57 8.71
N ILE A 859 2.63 -15.53 9.31
CA ILE A 859 2.56 -15.28 10.76
C ILE A 859 1.85 -13.96 11.01
N VAL A 860 0.83 -13.98 11.87
CA VAL A 860 -0.02 -12.83 12.17
C VAL A 860 -0.10 -12.60 13.67
N ASP A 861 0.17 -11.38 14.12
CA ASP A 861 -0.15 -11.02 15.48
C ASP A 861 -1.65 -10.67 15.60
N LEU A 862 -2.41 -11.48 16.33
CA LEU A 862 -3.82 -11.24 16.65
C LEU A 862 -4.04 -10.73 18.09
N GLY A 863 -2.99 -10.64 18.90
CA GLY A 863 -3.08 -10.46 20.35
C GLY A 863 -3.28 -9.01 20.79
N THR A 864 -3.64 -8.85 22.06
CA THR A 864 -3.60 -7.56 22.79
C THR A 864 -2.21 -7.22 23.32
N GLY A 865 -1.27 -8.17 23.29
CA GLY A 865 0.15 -7.97 23.56
C GLY A 865 0.99 -8.41 22.37
N ASP A 866 2.06 -7.67 22.09
CA ASP A 866 2.90 -7.89 20.93
C ASP A 866 3.53 -9.29 20.94
N MET A 867 3.42 -9.98 19.80
CA MET A 867 4.07 -11.27 19.56
C MET A 867 5.58 -11.15 19.75
N LYS A 868 6.18 -12.05 20.54
CA LYS A 868 7.62 -12.00 20.83
C LYS A 868 8.40 -12.75 19.77
N ALA A 869 9.68 -12.39 19.60
CA ALA A 869 10.59 -13.07 18.68
C ALA A 869 10.69 -14.60 18.95
N ASN A 870 10.57 -15.03 20.21
CA ASN A 870 10.58 -16.45 20.57
C ASN A 870 9.36 -17.20 20.03
N ASP A 871 8.18 -16.56 19.99
CA ASP A 871 6.96 -17.16 19.45
C ASP A 871 7.10 -17.36 17.94
N VAL A 872 7.65 -16.36 17.24
CA VAL A 872 7.95 -16.42 15.81
C VAL A 872 8.94 -17.55 15.52
N ALA A 873 10.03 -17.66 16.30
CA ALA A 873 11.02 -18.72 16.13
C ALA A 873 10.43 -20.13 16.34
N ALA A 874 9.55 -20.29 17.34
CA ALA A 874 8.86 -21.57 17.59
C ALA A 874 7.95 -21.96 16.42
N ILE A 875 7.21 -20.99 15.86
CA ILE A 875 6.35 -21.21 14.70
C ILE A 875 7.17 -21.57 13.46
N THR A 876 8.27 -20.86 13.20
CA THR A 876 9.16 -21.17 12.07
C THR A 876 9.75 -22.57 12.18
N THR A 877 10.15 -22.98 13.40
CA THR A 877 10.64 -24.34 13.65
C THR A 877 9.59 -25.40 13.33
N ARG A 878 8.32 -25.16 13.70
CA ARG A 878 7.21 -26.06 13.36
C ARG A 878 6.94 -26.11 11.87
N PHE A 879 6.99 -24.96 11.18
CA PHE A 879 6.86 -24.89 9.74
C PHE A 879 7.94 -25.73 9.03
N GLU A 880 9.20 -25.60 9.44
CA GLU A 880 10.30 -26.39 8.89
C GLU A 880 10.12 -27.89 9.14
N ALA A 881 9.63 -28.27 10.32
CA ALA A 881 9.30 -29.66 10.63
C ALA A 881 8.21 -30.20 9.68
N TRP A 882 7.14 -29.43 9.45
CA TRP A 882 6.11 -29.79 8.48
C TRP A 882 6.65 -29.91 7.05
N ARG A 883 7.55 -29.02 6.63
CA ARG A 883 8.18 -29.09 5.29
C ARG A 883 9.08 -30.31 5.13
N LYS A 884 9.69 -30.82 6.21
CA LYS A 884 10.45 -32.08 6.20
C LYS A 884 9.52 -33.31 6.14
N ILE A 885 8.38 -33.27 6.82
CA ILE A 885 7.41 -34.38 6.84
C ILE A 885 6.61 -34.46 5.52
N ASP A 886 6.22 -33.32 4.96
CA ASP A 886 5.43 -33.21 3.74
C ASP A 886 6.15 -32.34 2.68
N PRO A 887 7.26 -32.84 2.09
CA PRO A 887 8.01 -32.08 1.08
C PRO A 887 7.23 -31.90 -0.23
N ALA A 888 6.30 -32.80 -0.53
CA ALA A 888 5.46 -32.75 -1.73
C ALA A 888 4.31 -31.73 -1.61
N LEU A 889 3.99 -31.29 -0.39
CA LEU A 889 2.88 -30.38 -0.06
C LEU A 889 1.52 -31.00 -0.39
N ASN A 890 1.37 -32.27 -0.01
CA ASN A 890 0.14 -33.04 -0.24
C ASN A 890 -0.88 -32.87 0.88
N ARG A 891 -0.45 -32.46 2.08
CA ARG A 891 -1.30 -32.34 3.28
C ARG A 891 -1.38 -30.90 3.78
N VAL A 892 -0.25 -30.20 3.91
CA VAL A 892 -0.21 -28.81 4.40
C VAL A 892 0.47 -27.92 3.38
N VAL A 893 -0.33 -27.36 2.49
CA VAL A 893 0.14 -26.45 1.44
C VAL A 893 0.45 -25.09 2.03
N MET A 894 -0.53 -24.47 2.66
CA MET A 894 -0.40 -23.18 3.32
C MET A 894 -0.19 -23.38 4.82
N PHE A 895 0.77 -22.68 5.39
CA PHE A 895 1.01 -22.67 6.82
C PHE A 895 0.74 -21.25 7.34
N ALA A 896 -0.32 -21.09 8.15
CA ALA A 896 -0.79 -19.79 8.62
C ALA A 896 -1.01 -19.84 10.14
N ALA A 897 -0.09 -19.22 10.88
CA ALA A 897 -0.07 -19.19 12.34
C ALA A 897 -0.38 -17.79 12.87
N SER A 898 -0.77 -17.73 14.14
CA SER A 898 -0.99 -16.48 14.85
C SER A 898 -0.53 -16.54 16.31
N SER A 899 -0.55 -15.42 17.01
CA SER A 899 -0.24 -15.35 18.45
C SER A 899 -1.19 -16.19 19.33
N ILE A 900 -2.40 -16.51 18.84
CA ILE A 900 -3.37 -17.39 19.53
C ILE A 900 -3.40 -18.83 18.96
N ASP A 901 -2.80 -19.05 17.78
CA ASP A 901 -2.71 -20.35 17.12
C ASP A 901 -1.31 -20.57 16.54
N VAL A 902 -0.43 -21.11 17.38
CA VAL A 902 0.97 -21.37 17.06
C VAL A 902 1.19 -22.67 16.28
N ASP A 903 0.11 -23.44 16.02
CA ASP A 903 0.17 -24.72 15.30
C ASP A 903 0.21 -24.52 13.78
N GLY A 904 -0.38 -23.42 13.29
CA GLY A 904 -0.31 -22.96 11.89
C GLY A 904 -1.02 -23.83 10.84
N THR A 905 -1.57 -24.96 11.27
CA THR A 905 -2.18 -26.00 10.40
C THR A 905 -3.65 -26.24 10.71
N THR A 906 -4.19 -25.65 11.78
CA THR A 906 -5.57 -25.79 12.25
C THR A 906 -6.61 -25.59 11.15
N ARG A 907 -6.33 -24.72 10.18
CA ARG A 907 -7.24 -24.35 9.08
C ARG A 907 -6.81 -24.82 7.71
N THR A 908 -5.66 -25.49 7.61
CA THR A 908 -5.00 -25.82 6.34
C THR A 908 -4.61 -27.27 6.20
N ASP A 909 -4.82 -28.07 7.25
CA ASP A 909 -4.62 -29.52 7.21
C ASP A 909 -5.55 -30.22 6.19
N HIS A 910 -5.21 -31.45 5.80
CA HIS A 910 -5.95 -32.27 4.83
C HIS A 910 -6.08 -31.63 3.44
N ALA A 911 -5.06 -30.90 2.99
CA ALA A 911 -5.00 -30.27 1.68
C ALA A 911 -6.14 -29.26 1.46
N HIS A 912 -6.43 -28.43 2.46
CA HIS A 912 -7.50 -27.44 2.40
C HIS A 912 -6.96 -26.02 2.67
N PRO A 913 -6.32 -25.35 1.70
CA PRO A 913 -6.50 -25.55 0.26
C PRO A 913 -5.52 -26.56 -0.36
N PRO A 914 -5.90 -27.20 -1.48
CA PRO A 914 -5.00 -28.06 -2.24
C PRO A 914 -3.98 -27.21 -3.02
N LYS A 915 -2.89 -27.85 -3.45
CA LYS A 915 -1.76 -27.18 -4.12
C LYS A 915 -2.18 -26.36 -5.35
N VAL A 916 -3.14 -26.87 -6.11
CA VAL A 916 -3.70 -26.20 -7.30
C VAL A 916 -4.44 -24.91 -6.95
N VAL A 917 -5.22 -24.91 -5.86
CA VAL A 917 -5.94 -23.72 -5.36
C VAL A 917 -4.96 -22.69 -4.84
N ALA A 918 -3.94 -23.10 -4.07
CA ALA A 918 -2.92 -22.18 -3.59
C ALA A 918 -2.12 -21.54 -4.73
N GLY A 919 -1.74 -22.33 -5.74
CA GLY A 919 -1.10 -21.82 -6.95
C GLY A 919 -1.98 -20.83 -7.71
N ARG A 920 -3.28 -21.13 -7.85
CA ARG A 920 -4.25 -20.27 -8.52
C ARG A 920 -4.47 -18.96 -7.77
N LEU A 921 -4.62 -18.99 -6.44
CA LEU A 921 -4.74 -17.80 -5.60
C LEU A 921 -3.53 -16.86 -5.80
N THR A 922 -2.31 -17.41 -5.76
CA THR A 922 -1.08 -16.64 -6.00
C THR A 922 -1.03 -16.07 -7.42
N ALA A 923 -1.43 -16.85 -8.45
CA ALA A 923 -1.45 -16.40 -9.83
C ALA A 923 -2.45 -15.26 -10.08
N LEU A 924 -3.67 -15.38 -9.52
CA LEU A 924 -4.70 -14.34 -9.58
C LEU A 924 -4.24 -13.06 -8.86
N ALA A 925 -3.63 -13.20 -7.67
CA ALA A 925 -3.05 -12.06 -6.95
C ALA A 925 -1.95 -11.37 -7.76
N LYS A 926 -1.05 -12.13 -8.42
CA LYS A 926 -0.03 -11.57 -9.32
C LYS A 926 -0.66 -10.83 -10.51
N SER A 927 -1.71 -11.39 -11.12
CA SER A 927 -2.43 -10.74 -12.23
C SER A 927 -3.07 -9.43 -11.79
N ALA A 928 -3.79 -9.43 -10.66
CA ALA A 928 -4.43 -8.24 -10.10
C ALA A 928 -3.42 -7.14 -9.78
N VAL A 929 -2.27 -7.49 -9.19
CA VAL A 929 -1.18 -6.54 -8.89
C VAL A 929 -0.57 -5.97 -10.17
N ARG A 930 -0.41 -6.80 -11.22
CA ARG A 930 0.09 -6.33 -12.53
C ARG A 930 -0.87 -5.31 -13.14
N VAL A 931 -2.16 -5.64 -13.24
CA VAL A 931 -3.19 -4.75 -13.79
C VAL A 931 -3.26 -3.44 -13.00
N SER A 932 -3.21 -3.54 -11.67
CA SER A 932 -3.20 -2.38 -10.78
C SER A 932 -1.99 -1.45 -11.03
N LYS A 933 -0.81 -2.01 -11.32
CA LYS A 933 0.40 -1.23 -11.67
C LYS A 933 0.32 -0.59 -13.05
N GLU A 934 -0.19 -1.32 -14.04
CA GLU A 934 -0.31 -0.85 -15.42
C GLU A 934 -1.35 0.26 -15.56
N LYS A 935 -2.51 0.11 -14.90
CA LYS A 935 -3.60 1.09 -14.97
C LYS A 935 -3.44 2.23 -13.97
N GLY A 936 -2.70 2.04 -12.87
CA GLY A 936 -2.44 3.07 -11.87
C GLY A 936 -3.74 3.67 -11.32
N LEU A 937 -3.90 4.99 -11.48
CA LEU A 937 -5.11 5.70 -11.05
C LEU A 937 -6.31 5.53 -12.02
N GLU A 938 -6.14 4.91 -13.19
CA GLU A 938 -7.22 4.57 -14.14
C GLU A 938 -7.76 3.14 -13.93
N LEU A 939 -7.43 2.51 -12.80
CA LEU A 939 -7.88 1.18 -12.48
C LEU A 939 -9.40 1.13 -12.29
N ASP A 940 -10.08 0.37 -13.14
CA ASP A 940 -11.44 -0.08 -12.86
C ASP A 940 -11.40 -1.16 -11.78
N PHE A 941 -11.80 -0.80 -10.57
CA PHE A 941 -11.72 -1.67 -9.40
C PHE A 941 -12.65 -2.89 -9.50
N GLU A 942 -13.79 -2.76 -10.18
CA GLU A 942 -14.76 -3.85 -10.32
C GLU A 942 -14.20 -4.99 -11.21
N SER A 943 -13.36 -4.64 -12.19
CA SER A 943 -12.69 -5.61 -13.06
C SER A 943 -11.85 -6.65 -12.30
N LEU A 944 -11.37 -6.32 -11.08
CA LEU A 944 -10.60 -7.26 -10.24
C LEU A 944 -11.44 -8.41 -9.67
N PHE A 945 -12.77 -8.29 -9.69
CA PHE A 945 -13.72 -9.24 -9.11
C PHE A 945 -14.41 -10.11 -10.18
N VAL A 946 -13.88 -10.13 -11.41
CA VAL A 946 -14.42 -10.95 -12.50
C VAL A 946 -13.54 -12.19 -12.68
N ALA A 947 -14.12 -13.38 -12.58
CA ALA A 947 -13.43 -14.63 -12.83
C ALA A 947 -13.35 -14.97 -14.32
N ASP A 948 -12.21 -15.50 -14.74
CA ASP A 948 -12.09 -16.19 -16.02
C ASP A 948 -12.52 -17.66 -15.86
N LEU A 949 -13.51 -18.07 -16.65
CA LEU A 949 -14.04 -19.43 -16.64
C LEU A 949 -13.35 -20.36 -17.65
N ASN A 950 -12.44 -19.83 -18.49
CA ASN A 950 -11.81 -20.58 -19.57
C ASN A 950 -10.86 -21.69 -19.10
N ASP A 951 -10.34 -21.60 -17.88
CA ASP A 951 -9.39 -22.57 -17.33
C ASP A 951 -10.05 -23.85 -16.79
N TYR A 952 -11.39 -23.94 -16.77
CA TYR A 952 -12.11 -25.08 -16.20
C TYR A 952 -12.53 -26.10 -17.28
N ASP A 953 -12.51 -27.39 -16.91
CA ASP A 953 -12.90 -28.48 -17.81
C ASP A 953 -14.42 -28.54 -18.00
N ILE A 954 -15.17 -28.25 -16.93
CA ILE A 954 -16.63 -28.36 -16.88
C ILE A 954 -17.22 -27.14 -16.18
N ILE A 955 -18.34 -26.64 -16.73
CA ILE A 955 -19.10 -25.50 -16.22
C ILE A 955 -20.56 -25.94 -16.06
N ILE A 956 -21.03 -26.03 -14.82
CA ILE A 956 -22.40 -26.36 -14.42
C ILE A 956 -23.14 -25.05 -14.13
N ARG A 957 -24.14 -24.72 -14.93
CA ARG A 957 -24.98 -23.54 -14.73
C ARG A 957 -26.16 -23.89 -13.86
N LEU A 958 -26.35 -23.13 -12.79
CA LEU A 958 -27.43 -23.31 -11.84
C LEU A 958 -28.63 -22.43 -12.20
N ASN A 959 -29.83 -22.90 -11.84
CA ASN A 959 -31.06 -22.18 -12.08
C ASN A 959 -31.18 -20.98 -11.11
N PRO A 960 -31.38 -19.74 -11.63
CA PRO A 960 -31.49 -18.54 -10.81
C PRO A 960 -32.56 -18.60 -9.70
N LYS A 961 -33.56 -19.48 -9.84
CA LYS A 961 -34.57 -19.74 -8.80
C LYS A 961 -33.98 -20.25 -7.48
N PHE A 962 -32.85 -20.95 -7.53
CA PHE A 962 -32.20 -21.54 -6.35
C PHE A 962 -30.97 -20.73 -5.87
N THR A 963 -30.44 -19.83 -6.69
CA THR A 963 -29.20 -19.07 -6.39
C THR A 963 -29.47 -17.65 -5.91
N LYS A 964 -30.59 -17.03 -6.32
CA LYS A 964 -31.03 -15.75 -5.77
C LYS A 964 -31.57 -16.01 -4.37
N SER A 965 -30.87 -15.50 -3.35
CA SER A 965 -31.43 -15.38 -2.00
C SER A 965 -32.83 -14.77 -2.12
N THR A 966 -33.83 -15.53 -1.71
CA THR A 966 -35.26 -15.23 -1.83
C THR A 966 -35.70 -13.94 -1.13
N GLY A 967 -34.79 -13.21 -0.46
CA GLY A 967 -35.07 -11.96 0.25
C GLY A 967 -34.90 -10.64 -0.53
N ALA A 968 -34.43 -10.65 -1.78
CA ALA A 968 -34.23 -9.41 -2.56
C ALA A 968 -35.29 -9.21 -3.66
N SER A 969 -36.58 -9.29 -3.30
CA SER A 969 -37.60 -8.64 -4.14
C SER A 969 -37.27 -7.16 -4.20
N LYS A 970 -36.97 -6.62 -5.39
CA LYS A 970 -36.93 -5.18 -5.62
C LYS A 970 -38.20 -4.58 -4.98
N PRO A 971 -38.11 -3.54 -4.14
CA PRO A 971 -39.31 -2.87 -3.66
C PRO A 971 -40.03 -2.35 -4.90
N LYS A 972 -41.21 -2.91 -5.21
CA LYS A 972 -42.14 -2.22 -6.10
C LYS A 972 -42.43 -0.90 -5.42
N HIS A 973 -42.03 0.20 -6.04
CA HIS A 973 -42.33 1.54 -5.54
C HIS A 973 -43.84 1.64 -5.22
N GLY A 974 -44.18 1.93 -3.97
CA GLY A 974 -45.55 2.28 -3.56
C GLY A 974 -46.29 1.33 -2.61
N GLY A 975 -45.67 0.27 -2.07
CA GLY A 975 -46.33 -0.62 -1.10
C GLY A 975 -46.34 -0.07 0.34
N PHE A 976 -47.51 -0.07 1.01
CA PHE A 976 -47.62 0.25 2.44
C PHE A 976 -46.87 -0.78 3.29
N LYS A 977 -46.02 -0.31 4.23
CA LYS A 977 -45.20 -1.16 5.16
C LYS A 977 -46.01 -2.27 5.85
N ASN A 978 -47.29 -2.01 6.12
CA ASN A 978 -48.18 -2.90 6.87
C ASN A 978 -48.54 -4.18 6.08
N LEU A 979 -48.70 -4.06 4.77
CA LEU A 979 -48.99 -5.18 3.85
C LEU A 979 -47.74 -6.06 3.62
N GLN A 980 -46.56 -5.44 3.63
CA GLN A 980 -45.29 -6.14 3.50
C GLN A 980 -44.96 -6.97 4.75
N LEU A 981 -45.26 -6.43 5.94
CA LEU A 981 -45.19 -7.16 7.22
C LEU A 981 -46.21 -8.31 7.32
N GLN A 982 -47.39 -8.16 6.72
CA GLN A 982 -48.41 -9.23 6.65
C GLN A 982 -48.02 -10.37 5.71
N LEU A 983 -47.39 -10.08 4.55
CA LEU A 983 -46.89 -11.11 3.64
C LEU A 983 -45.74 -11.93 4.26
N ILE A 984 -44.84 -11.28 5.01
CA ILE A 984 -43.73 -11.92 5.74
C ILE A 984 -44.23 -12.79 6.90
N ARG A 985 -45.35 -12.43 7.52
CA ARG A 985 -46.01 -13.25 8.56
C ARG A 985 -46.73 -14.49 8.00
N ASN A 986 -47.17 -14.44 6.74
CA ASN A 986 -47.94 -15.52 6.11
C ASN A 986 -47.08 -16.48 5.28
N SER A 987 -45.82 -16.17 5.03
CA SER A 987 -44.88 -17.08 4.36
C SER A 987 -44.25 -18.03 5.39
N HIS A 988 -44.30 -19.34 5.14
CA HIS A 988 -43.54 -20.38 5.86
C HIS A 988 -41.99 -20.24 5.73
N GLU A 989 -41.49 -19.01 5.53
CA GLU A 989 -40.06 -18.67 5.41
C GLU A 989 -39.28 -18.88 6.72
N GLU A 990 -39.98 -19.08 7.84
CA GLU A 990 -39.41 -19.48 9.14
C GLU A 990 -38.64 -20.80 9.09
N ASP A 991 -38.98 -21.67 8.15
CA ASP A 991 -38.35 -22.99 8.00
C ASP A 991 -37.04 -22.98 7.20
N ASN A 992 -36.65 -21.84 6.62
CA ASN A 992 -35.53 -21.77 5.66
C ASN A 992 -34.26 -21.09 6.19
N VAL A 993 -34.20 -20.63 7.44
CA VAL A 993 -32.97 -20.04 8.01
C VAL A 993 -31.88 -21.11 8.08
N GLY A 994 -30.74 -20.88 7.44
CA GLY A 994 -29.66 -21.86 7.31
C GLY A 994 -29.87 -22.89 6.20
N TYR A 995 -31.02 -22.91 5.52
CA TYR A 995 -31.28 -23.78 4.38
C TYR A 995 -30.73 -23.17 3.08
N SER A 996 -29.69 -23.79 2.52
CA SER A 996 -29.11 -23.39 1.24
C SER A 996 -29.02 -24.62 0.32
N PRO A 997 -29.99 -24.82 -0.59
CA PRO A 997 -30.04 -26.02 -1.43
C PRO A 997 -28.79 -26.16 -2.30
N VAL A 998 -28.25 -25.05 -2.81
CA VAL A 998 -27.02 -25.05 -3.63
C VAL A 998 -25.81 -25.48 -2.80
N ASN A 999 -25.67 -25.02 -1.56
CA ASN A 999 -24.56 -25.42 -0.70
C ASN A 999 -24.66 -26.90 -0.30
N LEU A 1000 -25.88 -27.39 -0.02
CA LEU A 1000 -26.11 -28.82 0.25
C LEU A 1000 -25.77 -29.68 -0.97
N PHE A 1001 -26.22 -29.28 -2.15
CA PHE A 1001 -25.89 -29.92 -3.41
C PHE A 1001 -24.37 -29.93 -3.67
N PHE A 1002 -23.69 -28.80 -3.47
CA PHE A 1002 -22.24 -28.69 -3.62
C PHE A 1002 -21.48 -29.64 -2.68
N ARG A 1003 -21.88 -29.71 -1.40
CA ARG A 1003 -21.28 -30.64 -0.43
C ARG A 1003 -21.47 -32.10 -0.83
N GLU A 1004 -22.65 -32.45 -1.34
CA GLU A 1004 -22.92 -33.80 -1.83
C GLU A 1004 -22.07 -34.15 -3.06
N LEU A 1005 -21.84 -33.19 -3.95
CA LEU A 1005 -20.93 -33.35 -5.08
C LEU A 1005 -19.48 -33.59 -4.63
N GLU A 1006 -18.97 -32.81 -3.68
CA GLU A 1006 -17.63 -33.01 -3.12
C GLU A 1006 -17.50 -34.37 -2.44
N GLN A 1007 -18.50 -34.79 -1.67
CA GLN A 1007 -18.48 -36.08 -0.97
C GLN A 1007 -18.49 -37.26 -1.95
N LYS A 1008 -19.29 -37.21 -3.02
CA LYS A 1008 -19.44 -38.31 -3.99
C LYS A 1008 -18.33 -38.34 -5.05
N PHE A 1009 -17.90 -37.17 -5.52
CA PHE A 1009 -17.04 -37.07 -6.71
C PHE A 1009 -15.69 -36.40 -6.42
N GLY A 1010 -15.39 -35.98 -5.19
CA GLY A 1010 -14.16 -35.28 -4.81
C GLY A 1010 -12.85 -36.03 -5.07
N HIS A 1011 -12.90 -37.36 -5.22
CA HIS A 1011 -11.74 -38.15 -5.65
C HIS A 1011 -11.41 -37.95 -7.14
N ALA A 1012 -12.42 -37.71 -7.98
CA ALA A 1012 -12.27 -37.57 -9.42
C ALA A 1012 -12.28 -36.12 -9.92
N LEU A 1013 -13.00 -35.24 -9.24
CA LEU A 1013 -13.22 -33.85 -9.62
C LEU A 1013 -12.85 -32.91 -8.46
N VAL A 1014 -12.29 -31.76 -8.80
CA VAL A 1014 -12.14 -30.63 -7.86
C VAL A 1014 -13.18 -29.58 -8.22
N PHE A 1015 -14.10 -29.29 -7.30
CA PHE A 1015 -15.22 -28.36 -7.51
C PHE A 1015 -14.90 -26.95 -7.03
N PHE A 1016 -15.39 -25.94 -7.74
CA PHE A 1016 -15.18 -24.53 -7.46
C PHE A 1016 -16.51 -23.79 -7.60
N TRP A 1017 -16.79 -22.86 -6.68
CA TRP A 1017 -18.07 -22.17 -6.63
C TRP A 1017 -17.95 -20.84 -5.87
N ASN A 1018 -18.83 -19.88 -6.16
CA ASN A 1018 -19.00 -18.66 -5.38
C ASN A 1018 -20.10 -18.88 -4.33
N SER A 1019 -19.67 -19.11 -3.08
CA SER A 1019 -20.56 -19.37 -1.94
C SER A 1019 -21.50 -18.22 -1.55
N TYR A 1020 -21.31 -17.01 -2.09
CA TYR A 1020 -22.14 -15.83 -1.81
C TYR A 1020 -23.07 -15.47 -2.99
N GLY A 1021 -23.69 -16.48 -3.61
CA GLY A 1021 -24.74 -16.28 -4.62
C GLY A 1021 -24.28 -16.50 -6.08
N GLY A 1022 -23.22 -17.29 -6.29
CA GLY A 1022 -22.82 -17.74 -7.61
C GLY A 1022 -23.85 -18.65 -8.27
N ASP A 1023 -24.09 -18.42 -9.57
CA ASP A 1023 -24.96 -19.22 -10.42
C ASP A 1023 -24.21 -20.27 -11.25
N VAL A 1024 -22.92 -20.46 -10.99
CA VAL A 1024 -22.07 -21.40 -11.73
C VAL A 1024 -21.20 -22.19 -10.76
N ILE A 1025 -21.21 -23.51 -10.90
CA ILE A 1025 -20.22 -24.42 -10.32
C ILE A 1025 -19.28 -24.86 -11.44
N THR A 1026 -17.98 -24.73 -11.25
CA THR A 1026 -16.97 -25.19 -12.22
C THR A 1026 -16.14 -26.32 -11.64
N CYS A 1027 -15.65 -27.24 -12.46
CA CYS A 1027 -14.78 -28.31 -11.98
C CYS A 1027 -13.63 -28.67 -12.92
N LEU A 1028 -12.61 -29.29 -12.33
CA LEU A 1028 -11.41 -29.81 -12.99
C LEU A 1028 -11.28 -31.31 -12.72
N TRP A 1029 -10.89 -32.07 -13.74
CA TRP A 1029 -10.53 -33.48 -13.57
C TRP A 1029 -9.23 -33.60 -12.78
N ASN A 1030 -9.23 -34.46 -11.77
CA ASN A 1030 -8.00 -34.79 -11.06
C ASN A 1030 -7.09 -35.58 -12.01
N PRO A 1031 -5.84 -35.14 -12.28
CA PRO A 1031 -4.93 -35.85 -13.19
C PRO A 1031 -4.65 -37.31 -12.77
N GLN A 1032 -4.85 -37.65 -11.49
CA GLN A 1032 -4.74 -39.03 -11.00
C GLN A 1032 -5.87 -39.98 -11.47
N THR A 1033 -6.81 -39.47 -12.26
CA THR A 1033 -7.92 -40.24 -12.88
C THR A 1033 -7.65 -40.72 -14.30
N GLU A 1034 -6.47 -40.40 -14.84
CA GLU A 1034 -5.99 -40.92 -16.13
C GLU A 1034 -5.71 -42.43 -16.08
N LYS A 1035 -5.33 -43.01 -17.23
CA LYS A 1035 -5.21 -44.46 -17.45
C LYS A 1035 -4.34 -45.12 -16.37
N ARG A 1036 -4.94 -46.05 -15.63
CA ARG A 1036 -4.31 -46.74 -14.50
C ARG A 1036 -4.74 -48.20 -14.40
N PRO A 1037 -3.97 -49.07 -13.73
CA PRO A 1037 -4.44 -50.42 -13.42
C PRO A 1037 -5.66 -50.39 -12.49
N TRP A 1038 -6.61 -51.30 -12.73
CA TRP A 1038 -7.81 -51.42 -11.90
C TRP A 1038 -7.48 -51.87 -10.48
N LYS A 1039 -8.16 -51.29 -9.48
CA LYS A 1039 -8.05 -51.65 -8.05
C LYS A 1039 -9.41 -51.49 -7.38
N LEU A 1040 -9.67 -52.25 -6.32
CA LEU A 1040 -10.90 -52.13 -5.51
C LEU A 1040 -11.08 -50.74 -4.88
N LYS A 1041 -9.98 -50.05 -4.52
CA LYS A 1041 -10.00 -48.76 -3.80
C LYS A 1041 -9.89 -47.53 -4.74
N VAL A 1042 -10.48 -47.58 -5.93
CA VAL A 1042 -10.38 -46.46 -6.89
C VAL A 1042 -11.26 -45.28 -6.48
N GLY A 1043 -12.40 -45.51 -5.83
CA GLY A 1043 -13.21 -44.45 -5.21
C GLY A 1043 -13.94 -43.52 -6.19
N TYR A 1044 -14.02 -43.88 -7.47
CA TYR A 1044 -14.79 -43.17 -8.49
C TYR A 1044 -15.23 -44.10 -9.63
N SER A 1045 -16.22 -43.65 -10.42
CA SER A 1045 -16.75 -44.40 -11.57
C SER A 1045 -15.68 -44.56 -12.66
N THR A 1046 -15.44 -45.79 -13.09
CA THR A 1046 -14.41 -46.14 -14.07
C THR A 1046 -14.97 -46.92 -15.25
N MET A 1047 -14.25 -46.89 -16.37
CA MET A 1047 -14.50 -47.72 -17.54
C MET A 1047 -13.18 -48.38 -18.01
N PRO A 1048 -13.23 -49.62 -18.54
CA PRO A 1048 -12.06 -50.32 -19.04
C PRO A 1048 -11.49 -49.66 -20.30
N VAL A 1049 -10.17 -49.68 -20.43
CA VAL A 1049 -9.42 -49.16 -21.58
C VAL A 1049 -8.34 -50.16 -21.96
N GLY A 1050 -8.33 -50.64 -23.20
CA GLY A 1050 -7.36 -51.62 -23.71
C GLY A 1050 -7.95 -52.59 -24.73
N GLU A 1051 -7.09 -53.30 -25.46
CA GLU A 1051 -7.49 -54.39 -26.35
C GLU A 1051 -7.88 -55.63 -25.53
N PRO A 1052 -8.88 -56.41 -25.99
CA PRO A 1052 -9.48 -57.51 -25.23
C PRO A 1052 -8.53 -58.69 -24.89
N GLU A 1053 -7.30 -58.71 -25.41
CA GLU A 1053 -6.34 -59.83 -25.28
C GLU A 1053 -5.17 -59.56 -24.30
N SER A 1054 -5.18 -58.44 -23.55
CA SER A 1054 -4.14 -58.13 -22.56
C SER A 1054 -4.51 -58.61 -21.15
N ASP A 1055 -3.62 -59.35 -20.48
CA ASP A 1055 -3.77 -59.79 -19.07
C ASP A 1055 -3.84 -58.63 -18.05
N ALA A 1056 -3.60 -57.38 -18.45
CA ALA A 1056 -3.61 -56.20 -17.58
C ALA A 1056 -4.77 -55.25 -17.89
N VAL A 1057 -5.88 -55.37 -17.15
CA VAL A 1057 -7.04 -54.47 -17.27
C VAL A 1057 -6.69 -53.08 -16.73
N SER A 1058 -6.53 -52.13 -17.65
CA SER A 1058 -6.42 -50.72 -17.31
C SER A 1058 -7.79 -50.03 -17.38
N VAL A 1059 -7.98 -49.02 -16.55
CA VAL A 1059 -9.22 -48.25 -16.44
C VAL A 1059 -8.95 -46.76 -16.47
N THR A 1060 -9.94 -46.00 -16.93
CA THR A 1060 -10.00 -44.54 -16.85
C THR A 1060 -11.29 -44.11 -16.17
N ALA A 1061 -11.37 -42.88 -15.69
CA ALA A 1061 -12.63 -42.33 -15.20
C ALA A 1061 -13.72 -42.36 -16.29
N ASN A 1062 -14.92 -42.80 -15.93
CA ASN A 1062 -16.09 -42.77 -16.81
C ASN A 1062 -16.69 -41.36 -16.78
N LYS A 1063 -16.08 -40.45 -17.55
CA LYS A 1063 -16.44 -39.03 -17.57
C LYS A 1063 -17.93 -38.81 -17.90
N GLY A 1064 -18.47 -39.56 -18.87
CA GLY A 1064 -19.87 -39.44 -19.27
C GLY A 1064 -20.86 -39.85 -18.17
N ALA A 1065 -20.61 -40.98 -17.48
CA ALA A 1065 -21.46 -41.42 -16.39
C ALA A 1065 -21.44 -40.44 -15.21
N ILE A 1066 -20.25 -39.95 -14.83
CA ILE A 1066 -20.10 -38.97 -13.75
C ILE A 1066 -20.90 -37.70 -14.05
N LEU A 1067 -20.84 -37.17 -15.28
CA LEU A 1067 -21.60 -35.98 -15.66
C LEU A 1067 -23.12 -36.21 -15.64
N ASN A 1068 -23.57 -37.39 -16.09
CA ASN A 1068 -24.99 -37.75 -16.03
C ASN A 1068 -25.49 -37.89 -14.59
N ASP A 1069 -24.67 -38.46 -13.69
CA ASP A 1069 -25.00 -38.57 -12.27
C ASP A 1069 -25.08 -37.19 -11.60
N ILE A 1070 -24.17 -36.28 -11.96
CA ILE A 1070 -24.21 -34.87 -11.49
C ILE A 1070 -25.49 -34.18 -11.95
N ALA A 1071 -25.86 -34.32 -13.23
CA ALA A 1071 -27.10 -33.75 -13.77
C ALA A 1071 -28.33 -34.32 -13.06
N ARG A 1072 -28.36 -35.64 -12.86
CA ARG A 1072 -29.46 -36.34 -12.19
C ARG A 1072 -29.59 -35.94 -10.73
N LEU A 1073 -28.47 -35.77 -10.02
CA LEU A 1073 -28.46 -35.33 -8.63
C LEU A 1073 -28.94 -33.88 -8.49
N GLY A 1074 -28.56 -33.01 -9.42
CA GLY A 1074 -28.96 -31.61 -9.40
C GLY A 1074 -30.42 -31.37 -9.78
N GLY A 1075 -31.01 -32.22 -10.63
CA GLY A 1075 -32.39 -32.09 -11.08
C GLY A 1075 -32.69 -30.68 -11.63
N ASP A 1076 -33.79 -30.08 -11.18
CA ASP A 1076 -34.22 -28.73 -11.59
C ASP A 1076 -33.24 -27.60 -11.21
N MET A 1077 -32.28 -27.86 -10.32
CA MET A 1077 -31.25 -26.88 -9.95
C MET A 1077 -30.22 -26.71 -11.05
N VAL A 1078 -29.97 -27.72 -11.90
CA VAL A 1078 -28.98 -27.66 -12.97
C VAL A 1078 -29.69 -27.27 -14.28
N LEU A 1079 -29.30 -26.13 -14.85
CA LEU A 1079 -29.81 -25.68 -16.15
C LEU A 1079 -29.05 -26.30 -17.33
N ASP A 1080 -27.73 -26.37 -17.21
CA ASP A 1080 -26.86 -26.76 -18.32
C ASP A 1080 -25.48 -27.21 -17.77
N ILE A 1081 -24.85 -28.17 -18.44
CA ILE A 1081 -23.49 -28.62 -18.15
C ILE A 1081 -22.67 -28.51 -19.44
N LYS A 1082 -21.75 -27.55 -19.46
CA LYS A 1082 -20.82 -27.36 -20.58
C LYS A 1082 -19.51 -28.06 -20.27
N VAL A 1083 -19.07 -28.90 -21.19
CA VAL A 1083 -17.76 -29.55 -21.15
C VAL A 1083 -16.87 -28.90 -22.18
N LYS A 1084 -15.67 -28.51 -21.78
CA LYS A 1084 -14.66 -28.00 -22.70
C LYS A 1084 -14.19 -29.16 -23.58
N THR A 1085 -14.50 -29.11 -24.86
CA THR A 1085 -13.88 -29.98 -25.87
C THR A 1085 -12.41 -29.59 -25.99
N SER A 1086 -11.53 -30.52 -25.61
CA SER A 1086 -10.08 -30.42 -25.76
C SER A 1086 -9.65 -30.32 -27.21
#